data_AF-A0A524LGT1-F1
#
_entry.id   AF-A0A524LGT1-F1
#
_cell.length_a   1.000
_cell.length_b   1.000
_cell.length_c   1.000
_cell.angle_alpha   90.00
_cell.angle_beta   90.00
_cell.angle_gamma   90.00
#
_symmetry.space_group_name_H-M   'P 1'
#
loop_
_entity.id
_entity.type
_entity.pdbx_description
1 polymer ?
#
loop_
_entity_poly.entity_id
_entity_poly.type
_entity_poly.pdbx_seq_one_letter_code
_entity_poly.pdbx_strand_id
1 'polypeptide(L)'
;MSSTKDTMEMELPFPHGIEVELQVIRKDGSWIRGENILDVFDKIVASAKGLLDKKIRSSSVASVREKYGHSAQTEEGERGSRIVATYQDPSGILKEYTLLGHDPNVTSLTWILEVATPPCTTLEELAWWIQTLIAISYESLPKDSQAILVSTGLNPTQEYLRNLSFGEHHHILSPSIDERTKIAVYNMIRNFIPHLIALSVNSPFVNKAPSDEITIDDEGRVRAPKCKRSIRLFRNTTQMGPTNEFELIPHITDSDKEAFAKHVNRSYARMVDMYPYTDYGTIELRVFDTQLSIPRRMGLALILQALSLKAKRMTERGESIPDIGAKTLASNRASAVSAGLWGPFHPSDGTDEYHTIYNHQITDNGEINHSRRNRFLGDAIVSMFYLIRDELDELKIVENPFMQALLVSIFGSDFSLPRTTGADYQLDVYAKSDFNMVVLLRKLAEVTRECSTNWLYDPIEGTPHLPTWLCWWKGIEPEIVTDTDRTFAGQDVQFSILIRNSAGRKMEDMRVTYSVEDSDRKVVDNNILAIPSIEAGEIHVSTISFATRKDTSAYNIIAEVGFAGRHINLASTINMYWMKTAIKPGTTTQFADGKTPVLFSSEIETNYPMKSSVTCEVKLLAPSIEKVITNLTGTFEIEGGEVTVLESSVFPPLLIPPDAAEGVERCVLQIRLLNEEGHEIAESASKPFYVGFVRRGPQVVIESELKSSYTPGDYLSGTIVVSDKNKAIEPPARLHIEYCADSGQILEIENLTSEEFLDNDVGFQWRIPHIEAGSQSDRVGRIRARIVMRGKEISTSESDRFSIEHITTRVNIDSLRVPKRSHIGGKISGWLRIRRNTEQGDPAFLTMSLIFPDGEEHVVLRQAVKQSKNLSLAFGPITIPAPKSAVVPKSVTLNAILSFAGLEMDRRSSEIDLVGGPSSDIARIDFIGLPGFVLPDQMIQVTTQVESNLGKPRSCELTIELESISGNITILTRELDLEIGKPKMIPVPLRIPLGAEMSTAHLKAILRCTSESCSHSQRFKVKAIENPYFKIGFSILNETGVEVPGLVARLSSVDIITKVESIREGMQNLKLHLRVMSRRDIIKEFELPLGSEKENSITVKWLTPPI
;
A
#
# COMPACT_ATOMS: atom_id res chain seq x y z
N MET A 1 19.90 23.10 47.58
CA MET A 1 19.75 24.42 46.92
C MET A 1 20.95 24.66 46.00
N SER A 2 20.86 24.29 44.73
CA SER A 2 20.67 25.22 43.61
C SER A 2 20.13 24.41 42.43
N SER A 3 18.96 24.82 41.97
CA SER A 3 18.24 24.33 40.81
C SER A 3 18.80 24.95 39.53
N THR A 4 18.82 24.18 38.44
CA THR A 4 18.52 24.67 37.08
C THR A 4 18.06 23.48 36.25
N LYS A 5 16.77 23.16 36.36
CA LYS A 5 16.01 22.56 35.26
C LYS A 5 15.61 23.73 34.35
N ASP A 6 16.47 24.10 33.41
CA ASP A 6 16.12 25.07 32.38
C ASP A 6 15.81 24.33 31.10
N THR A 7 14.60 23.80 30.97
CA THR A 7 13.99 23.64 29.65
C THR A 7 13.47 25.04 29.27
N MET A 8 14.28 25.84 28.57
CA MET A 8 13.93 27.20 28.17
C MET A 8 12.87 27.16 27.06
N GLU A 9 11.59 27.19 27.44
CA GLU A 9 10.50 27.54 26.52
C GLU A 9 10.66 29.02 26.12
N MET A 10 10.47 29.33 24.84
CA MET A 10 10.54 30.70 24.32
C MET A 10 9.26 31.45 24.68
N GLU A 11 9.38 32.44 25.58
CA GLU A 11 8.27 33.32 25.94
C GLU A 11 7.84 34.18 24.73
N LEU A 12 6.54 34.21 24.46
CA LEU A 12 5.97 35.04 23.41
C LEU A 12 5.75 36.46 23.94
N PRO A 13 6.11 37.51 23.17
CA PRO A 13 5.84 38.90 23.56
C PRO A 13 4.37 39.18 23.89
N PHE A 14 3.47 38.48 23.20
CA PHE A 14 2.04 38.52 23.43
C PHE A 14 1.45 37.11 23.44
N PRO A 15 0.41 36.85 24.25
CA PRO A 15 -0.31 35.60 24.16
C PRO A 15 -0.86 35.35 22.75
N HIS A 16 -0.85 34.09 22.33
CA HIS A 16 -1.25 33.67 20.99
C HIS A 16 -2.13 32.41 21.08
N GLY A 17 -3.27 32.41 20.40
CA GLY A 17 -4.08 31.22 20.14
C GLY A 17 -4.32 31.02 18.64
N ILE A 18 -4.46 29.78 18.20
CA ILE A 18 -4.72 29.45 16.79
C ILE A 18 -5.94 28.53 16.70
N GLU A 19 -6.86 28.88 15.81
CA GLU A 19 -7.95 28.01 15.34
C GLU A 19 -7.58 27.45 13.97
N VAL A 20 -7.75 26.15 13.74
CA VAL A 20 -7.43 25.47 12.49
C VAL A 20 -8.65 24.69 12.01
N GLU A 21 -9.08 24.98 10.79
CA GLU A 21 -10.15 24.25 10.11
C GLU A 21 -9.55 23.09 9.29
N LEU A 22 -9.89 21.85 9.64
CA LEU A 22 -9.38 20.63 9.02
C LEU A 22 -10.45 19.92 8.17
N GLN A 23 -10.01 19.28 7.09
CA GLN A 23 -10.89 18.54 6.18
C GLN A 23 -10.99 17.07 6.59
N VAL A 24 -12.22 16.60 6.86
CA VAL A 24 -12.52 15.17 7.02
C VAL A 24 -13.28 14.68 5.77
N ILE A 25 -12.58 13.95 4.90
CA ILE A 25 -13.09 13.52 3.58
C ILE A 25 -12.81 12.04 3.35
N ARG A 26 -13.44 11.41 2.36
CA ARG A 26 -13.08 10.05 1.96
C ARG A 26 -11.76 10.02 1.20
N LYS A 27 -11.12 8.85 1.12
CA LYS A 27 -9.90 8.61 0.33
C LYS A 27 -9.99 9.04 -1.15
N ASP A 28 -11.18 9.06 -1.73
CA ASP A 28 -11.42 9.51 -3.12
C ASP A 28 -11.60 11.04 -3.25
N GLY A 29 -11.52 11.77 -2.14
CA GLY A 29 -11.71 13.22 -2.05
C GLY A 29 -13.15 13.67 -1.79
N SER A 30 -14.13 12.75 -1.81
CA SER A 30 -15.54 13.09 -1.64
C SER A 30 -15.91 13.46 -0.21
N TRP A 31 -16.91 14.34 -0.07
CA TRP A 31 -17.51 14.67 1.22
C TRP A 31 -18.20 13.44 1.83
N ILE A 32 -18.04 13.27 3.14
CA ILE A 32 -18.90 12.38 3.93
C ILE A 32 -20.23 13.12 4.15
N ARG A 33 -21.36 12.46 3.89
CA ARG A 33 -22.69 13.08 3.86
C ARG A 33 -23.68 12.37 4.78
N GLY A 34 -24.72 13.09 5.19
CA GLY A 34 -25.84 12.55 5.98
C GLY A 34 -25.44 12.18 7.41
N GLU A 35 -26.16 11.27 8.04
CA GLU A 35 -25.93 10.84 9.43
C GLU A 35 -24.54 10.24 9.66
N ASN A 36 -23.91 9.68 8.61
CA ASN A 36 -22.58 9.08 8.70
C ASN A 36 -21.50 10.07 9.13
N ILE A 37 -21.63 11.37 8.84
CA ILE A 37 -20.62 12.35 9.28
C ILE A 37 -20.74 12.64 10.77
N LEU A 38 -21.96 12.71 11.31
CA LEU A 38 -22.20 12.93 12.73
C LEU A 38 -21.64 11.76 13.54
N ASP A 39 -21.91 10.52 13.11
CA ASP A 39 -21.33 9.32 13.73
C ASP A 39 -19.80 9.32 13.67
N VAL A 40 -19.20 9.76 12.56
CA VAL A 40 -17.74 9.89 12.45
C VAL A 40 -17.20 10.94 13.42
N PHE A 41 -17.82 12.12 13.51
CA PHE A 41 -17.40 13.19 14.43
C PHE A 41 -17.55 12.78 15.90
N ASP A 42 -18.67 12.18 16.27
CA ASP A 42 -18.90 11.70 17.65
C ASP A 42 -17.86 10.66 18.05
N LYS A 43 -17.52 9.74 17.14
CA LYS A 43 -16.43 8.77 17.33
C LYS A 43 -15.06 9.46 17.46
N ILE A 44 -14.78 10.46 16.62
CA ILE A 44 -13.53 11.24 16.69
C ILE A 44 -13.43 11.92 18.07
N VAL A 45 -14.46 12.66 18.49
CA VAL A 45 -14.47 13.40 19.76
C VAL A 45 -14.34 12.46 20.95
N ALA A 46 -15.10 11.37 20.97
CA ALA A 46 -15.08 10.39 22.06
C ALA A 46 -13.70 9.72 22.21
N SER A 47 -13.07 9.35 21.09
CA SER A 47 -11.73 8.74 21.08
C SER A 47 -10.64 9.76 21.43
N ALA A 48 -10.71 10.96 20.84
CA ALA A 48 -9.69 12.01 20.99
C ALA A 48 -9.56 12.49 22.44
N LYS A 49 -10.67 12.54 23.20
CA LYS A 49 -10.65 12.91 24.62
C LYS A 49 -9.74 11.98 25.44
N GLY A 50 -9.82 10.66 25.21
CA GLY A 50 -8.97 9.69 25.91
C GLY A 50 -7.49 9.84 25.57
N LEU A 51 -7.18 10.15 24.31
CA LEU A 51 -5.82 10.38 23.82
C LEU A 51 -5.23 11.70 24.36
N LEU A 52 -6.04 12.76 24.40
CA LEU A 52 -5.63 14.07 24.90
C LEU A 52 -5.14 14.00 26.34
N ASP A 53 -5.92 13.40 27.25
CA ASP A 53 -5.55 13.27 28.65
C ASP A 53 -4.22 12.50 28.82
N LYS A 54 -3.96 11.51 27.94
CA LYS A 54 -2.69 10.75 27.93
C LYS A 54 -1.52 11.61 27.45
N LYS A 55 -1.70 12.38 26.38
CA LYS A 55 -0.66 13.26 25.82
C LYS A 55 -0.30 14.40 26.77
N ILE A 56 -1.27 15.04 27.43
CA ILE A 56 -1.00 16.10 28.42
C ILE A 56 -0.15 15.57 29.58
N ARG A 57 -0.51 14.41 30.14
CA ARG A 57 0.25 13.79 31.26
C ARG A 57 1.68 13.40 30.91
N SER A 58 1.95 13.10 29.64
CA SER A 58 3.26 12.69 29.15
C SER A 58 4.06 13.84 28.50
N SER A 59 3.45 15.02 28.36
CA SER A 59 4.08 16.19 27.72
C SER A 59 5.38 16.58 28.43
N SER A 60 6.42 16.93 27.65
CA SER A 60 7.66 17.52 28.16
C SER A 60 7.55 19.04 28.38
N VAL A 61 6.59 19.71 27.75
CA VAL A 61 6.34 21.15 27.87
C VAL A 61 5.76 21.48 29.24
N ALA A 62 6.46 22.30 30.02
CA ALA A 62 6.09 22.63 31.39
C ALA A 62 4.81 23.48 31.44
N SER A 63 4.73 24.52 30.61
CA SER A 63 3.55 25.41 30.54
C SER A 63 2.25 24.64 30.29
N VAL A 64 2.26 23.65 29.40
CA VAL A 64 1.11 22.77 29.12
C VAL A 64 0.65 22.02 30.38
N ARG A 65 1.59 21.42 31.12
CA ARG A 65 1.25 20.65 32.32
C ARG A 65 0.78 21.53 33.47
N GLU A 66 1.38 22.71 33.61
CA GLU A 66 1.13 23.62 34.73
C GLU A 66 -0.20 24.37 34.56
N LYS A 67 -0.52 24.78 33.33
CA LYS A 67 -1.73 25.56 33.03
C LYS A 67 -2.97 24.69 32.83
N TYR A 68 -2.81 23.37 32.61
CA TYR A 68 -3.93 22.47 32.41
C TYR A 68 -4.64 22.08 33.72
N GLY A 69 -5.97 22.24 33.75
CA GLY A 69 -6.82 21.77 34.83
C GLY A 69 -7.42 20.38 34.55
N HIS A 70 -8.37 20.32 33.62
CA HIS A 70 -9.03 19.07 33.18
C HIS A 70 -9.67 19.21 31.81
N SER A 71 -9.99 18.10 31.13
CA SER A 71 -10.81 18.07 29.91
C SER A 71 -12.11 17.30 30.10
N ALA A 72 -13.16 17.76 29.42
CA ALA A 72 -14.46 17.12 29.37
C ALA A 72 -14.97 17.05 27.93
N GLN A 73 -15.78 16.03 27.64
CA GLN A 73 -16.62 15.99 26.47
C GLN A 73 -17.95 16.66 26.83
N THR A 74 -18.36 17.65 26.04
CA THR A 74 -19.62 18.39 26.24
C THR A 74 -20.38 18.46 24.93
N GLU A 75 -21.66 18.84 24.99
CA GLU A 75 -22.48 19.12 23.82
C GLU A 75 -22.89 20.60 23.80
N GLU A 76 -22.90 21.23 22.62
CA GLU A 76 -23.25 22.64 22.45
C GLU A 76 -24.17 22.85 21.24
N GLY A 77 -25.48 22.97 21.47
CA GLY A 77 -26.44 23.38 20.44
C GLY A 77 -26.32 22.62 19.11
N GLU A 78 -26.23 23.35 17.99
CA GLU A 78 -26.01 22.80 16.63
C GLU A 78 -24.58 22.29 16.40
N ARG A 79 -23.63 22.61 17.30
CA ARG A 79 -22.22 22.21 17.23
C ARG A 79 -22.01 20.74 17.62
N GLY A 80 -22.98 20.13 18.31
CA GLY A 80 -22.91 18.74 18.73
C GLY A 80 -21.80 18.47 19.77
N SER A 81 -21.23 17.28 19.72
CA SER A 81 -20.18 16.80 20.63
C SER A 81 -18.86 17.55 20.42
N ARG A 82 -18.23 18.02 21.51
CA ARG A 82 -16.96 18.76 21.51
C ARG A 82 -16.09 18.40 22.71
N ILE A 83 -14.79 18.65 22.60
CA ILE A 83 -13.82 18.59 23.71
C ILE A 83 -13.60 20.00 24.23
N VAL A 84 -13.82 20.19 25.52
CA VAL A 84 -13.44 21.40 26.25
C VAL A 84 -12.35 21.10 27.25
N ALA A 85 -11.45 22.05 27.49
CA ALA A 85 -10.48 21.99 28.56
C ALA A 85 -10.53 23.23 29.43
N THR A 86 -10.49 23.01 30.74
CA THR A 86 -10.18 24.03 31.71
C THR A 86 -8.68 24.27 31.68
N TYR A 87 -8.28 25.48 31.31
CA TYR A 87 -6.90 25.88 31.12
C TYR A 87 -6.66 27.28 31.70
N GLN A 88 -5.47 27.51 32.22
CA GLN A 88 -5.09 28.78 32.80
C GLN A 88 -4.83 29.80 31.70
N ASP A 89 -5.55 30.92 31.74
CA ASP A 89 -5.34 32.04 30.82
C ASP A 89 -4.05 32.81 31.15
N PRO A 90 -3.61 33.76 30.30
CA PRO A 90 -2.40 34.54 30.54
C PRO A 90 -2.44 35.41 31.80
N SER A 91 -3.62 35.64 32.40
CA SER A 91 -3.78 36.35 33.68
C SER A 91 -3.74 35.40 34.88
N GLY A 92 -3.53 34.11 34.65
CA GLY A 92 -3.46 33.10 35.69
C GLY A 92 -4.82 32.52 36.10
N ILE A 93 -5.91 32.84 35.39
CA ILE A 93 -7.28 32.44 35.74
C ILE A 93 -7.68 31.20 34.94
N LEU A 94 -8.20 30.16 35.61
CA LEU A 94 -8.74 28.99 34.94
C LEU A 94 -10.04 29.35 34.18
N LYS A 95 -10.05 29.09 32.87
CA LYS A 95 -11.21 29.26 31.99
C LYS A 95 -11.40 28.02 31.13
N GLU A 96 -12.62 27.85 30.62
CA GLU A 96 -12.95 26.76 29.71
C GLU A 96 -12.70 27.19 28.26
N TYR A 97 -11.99 26.36 27.50
CA TYR A 97 -11.71 26.56 26.08
C TYR A 97 -12.18 25.35 25.28
N THR A 98 -12.87 25.58 24.16
CA THR A 98 -13.18 24.51 23.20
C THR A 98 -11.92 24.19 22.43
N LEU A 99 -11.49 22.94 22.46
CA LEU A 99 -10.24 22.50 21.83
C LEU A 99 -10.46 21.78 20.50
N LEU A 100 -11.56 21.04 20.39
CA LEU A 100 -11.87 20.21 19.24
C LEU A 100 -13.39 20.10 19.12
N GLY A 101 -13.93 20.33 17.94
CA GLY A 101 -15.35 20.15 17.68
C GLY A 101 -15.72 20.47 16.25
N HIS A 102 -17.02 20.45 15.98
CA HIS A 102 -17.55 20.95 14.72
C HIS A 102 -17.53 22.50 14.68
N ASP A 103 -17.35 23.10 13.51
CA ASP A 103 -17.53 24.55 13.32
C ASP A 103 -19.03 24.91 13.37
N PRO A 104 -19.47 25.79 14.30
CA PRO A 104 -20.88 26.15 14.45
C PRO A 104 -21.44 27.01 13.30
N ASN A 105 -20.61 27.52 12.38
CA ASN A 105 -21.02 28.49 11.36
C ASN A 105 -21.37 27.88 10.00
N VAL A 106 -21.29 26.55 9.85
CA VAL A 106 -21.51 25.85 8.58
C VAL A 106 -22.84 25.07 8.59
N THR A 107 -23.56 25.11 7.47
CA THR A 107 -24.86 24.44 7.29
C THR A 107 -24.71 22.91 7.28
N SER A 108 -25.82 22.20 7.51
CA SER A 108 -25.95 20.73 7.67
C SER A 108 -25.42 19.83 6.53
N LEU A 109 -24.79 20.39 5.50
CA LEU A 109 -24.37 19.68 4.28
C LEU A 109 -22.90 19.18 4.32
N THR A 110 -22.00 19.81 5.10
CA THR A 110 -20.56 19.49 5.15
C THR A 110 -19.92 20.04 6.43
N TRP A 111 -19.20 19.20 7.17
CA TRP A 111 -18.85 19.47 8.58
C TRP A 111 -17.32 19.67 8.70
N ILE A 112 -16.90 20.90 9.04
CA ILE A 112 -15.49 21.27 9.26
C ILE A 112 -15.08 20.76 10.64
N LEU A 113 -13.93 20.08 10.73
CA LEU A 113 -13.34 19.75 12.03
C LEU A 113 -12.47 20.92 12.47
N GLU A 114 -12.93 21.67 13.46
CA GLU A 114 -12.20 22.79 14.03
C GLU A 114 -11.39 22.31 15.24
N VAL A 115 -10.10 22.65 15.25
CA VAL A 115 -9.25 22.52 16.43
C VAL A 115 -8.75 23.89 16.85
N ALA A 116 -8.79 24.20 18.14
CA ALA A 116 -8.41 25.51 18.65
C ALA A 116 -7.51 25.36 19.89
N THR A 117 -6.41 26.11 19.93
CA THR A 117 -5.56 26.13 21.12
C THR A 117 -6.15 27.02 22.20
N PRO A 118 -5.85 26.76 23.48
CA PRO A 118 -5.96 27.81 24.49
C PRO A 118 -4.98 28.96 24.17
N PRO A 119 -5.11 30.12 24.86
CA PRO A 119 -4.14 31.20 24.76
C PRO A 119 -2.79 30.78 25.34
N CYS A 120 -1.81 30.62 24.46
CA CYS A 120 -0.46 30.19 24.78
C CYS A 120 0.44 31.39 25.05
N THR A 121 1.37 31.22 25.98
CA THR A 121 2.34 32.22 26.45
C THR A 121 3.76 31.90 26.00
N THR A 122 4.03 30.66 25.57
CA THR A 122 5.30 30.26 24.97
C THR A 122 5.08 29.67 23.57
N LEU A 123 6.12 29.67 22.74
CA LEU A 123 6.07 29.11 21.39
C LEU A 123 5.88 27.58 21.45
N GLU A 124 6.60 26.89 22.33
CA GLU A 124 6.53 25.44 22.48
C GLU A 124 5.18 24.98 23.00
N GLU A 125 4.51 25.77 23.84
CA GLU A 125 3.12 25.57 24.27
C GLU A 125 2.16 25.60 23.07
N LEU A 126 2.28 26.64 22.24
CA LEU A 126 1.43 26.83 21.05
C LEU A 126 1.63 25.70 20.03
N ALA A 127 2.89 25.38 19.73
CA ALA A 127 3.26 24.32 18.80
C ALA A 127 2.81 22.95 19.30
N TRP A 128 2.95 22.69 20.61
CA TRP A 128 2.48 21.44 21.24
C TRP A 128 0.98 21.28 21.12
N TRP A 129 0.20 22.32 21.42
CA TRP A 129 -1.25 22.28 21.33
C TRP A 129 -1.71 22.00 19.90
N ILE A 130 -1.20 22.73 18.91
CA ILE A 130 -1.59 22.51 17.51
C ILE A 130 -1.24 21.09 17.04
N GLN A 131 0.00 20.63 17.26
CA GLN A 131 0.38 19.29 16.82
C GLN A 131 -0.42 18.22 17.56
N THR A 132 -0.64 18.36 18.87
CA THR A 132 -1.39 17.37 19.65
C THR A 132 -2.83 17.29 19.19
N LEU A 133 -3.51 18.42 18.96
CA LEU A 133 -4.91 18.43 18.53
C LEU A 133 -5.07 17.82 17.12
N ILE A 134 -4.15 18.10 16.20
CA ILE A 134 -4.14 17.44 14.88
C ILE A 134 -3.87 15.93 15.03
N ALA A 135 -2.93 15.54 15.90
CA ALA A 135 -2.58 14.14 16.11
C ALA A 135 -3.71 13.31 16.69
N ILE A 136 -4.34 13.78 17.76
CA ILE A 136 -5.48 13.06 18.35
C ILE A 136 -6.68 13.01 17.39
N SER A 137 -6.87 14.05 16.55
CA SER A 137 -7.90 14.06 15.52
C SER A 137 -7.64 12.97 14.47
N TYR A 138 -6.40 12.89 13.99
CA TYR A 138 -5.98 11.87 13.03
C TYR A 138 -6.09 10.45 13.61
N GLU A 139 -5.56 10.22 14.82
CA GLU A 139 -5.59 8.91 15.49
C GLU A 139 -7.02 8.43 15.84
N SER A 140 -7.96 9.37 15.93
CA SER A 140 -9.36 9.09 16.27
C SER A 140 -10.27 8.86 15.06
N LEU A 141 -9.74 8.90 13.83
CA LEU A 141 -10.50 8.59 12.63
C LEU A 141 -11.02 7.14 12.67
N PRO A 142 -12.34 6.90 12.51
CA PRO A 142 -12.89 5.54 12.50
C PRO A 142 -12.39 4.75 11.29
N LYS A 143 -11.75 3.59 11.52
CA LYS A 143 -11.16 2.77 10.44
C LYS A 143 -12.18 2.31 9.39
N ASP A 144 -13.42 2.07 9.82
CA ASP A 144 -14.56 1.67 8.99
C ASP A 144 -15.08 2.78 8.07
N SER A 145 -14.77 4.05 8.37
CA SER A 145 -15.28 5.21 7.62
C SER A 145 -14.56 5.48 6.30
N GLN A 146 -13.36 4.91 6.10
CA GLN A 146 -12.44 5.26 5.00
C GLN A 146 -12.15 6.78 4.93
N ALA A 147 -12.30 7.49 6.04
CA ALA A 147 -12.00 8.91 6.14
C ALA A 147 -10.49 9.16 6.19
N ILE A 148 -10.08 10.31 5.66
CA ILE A 148 -8.74 10.88 5.76
C ILE A 148 -8.85 12.32 6.26
N LEU A 149 -7.80 12.77 6.93
CA LEU A 149 -7.64 14.15 7.38
C LEU A 149 -6.68 14.88 6.44
N VAL A 150 -7.05 16.08 5.99
CA VAL A 150 -6.21 16.88 5.09
C VAL A 150 -6.12 18.34 5.54
N SER A 151 -4.90 18.89 5.50
CA SER A 151 -4.60 20.29 5.84
C SER A 151 -4.32 21.12 4.59
N THR A 152 -5.35 21.70 3.99
CA THR A 152 -5.25 22.60 2.81
C THR A 152 -6.45 23.55 2.77
N GLY A 153 -6.33 24.71 2.14
CA GLY A 153 -7.33 25.78 2.29
C GLY A 153 -8.67 25.52 1.58
N LEU A 154 -8.71 24.55 0.67
CA LEU A 154 -9.92 24.15 -0.05
C LEU A 154 -9.83 22.68 -0.47
N ASN A 155 -10.95 21.96 -0.51
CA ASN A 155 -10.95 20.59 -1.01
C ASN A 155 -10.56 20.55 -2.50
N PRO A 156 -9.45 19.88 -2.88
CA PRO A 156 -8.96 19.87 -4.26
C PRO A 156 -9.94 19.23 -5.27
N THR A 157 -10.82 18.33 -4.80
CA THR A 157 -11.63 17.47 -5.69
C THR A 157 -13.09 17.86 -5.79
N GLN A 158 -13.58 18.69 -4.88
CA GLN A 158 -14.99 19.05 -4.81
C GLN A 158 -15.21 20.46 -5.35
N GLU A 159 -16.43 20.72 -5.79
CA GLU A 159 -16.84 22.08 -6.12
C GLU A 159 -16.82 22.96 -4.88
N TYR A 160 -16.50 24.25 -5.07
CA TYR A 160 -16.63 25.24 -4.01
C TYR A 160 -18.10 25.41 -3.63
N LEU A 161 -18.43 25.06 -2.38
CA LEU A 161 -19.71 25.38 -1.77
C LEU A 161 -19.54 26.68 -0.99
N ARG A 162 -20.52 27.58 -1.09
CA ARG A 162 -20.46 28.89 -0.44
C ARG A 162 -20.22 28.73 1.06
N ASN A 163 -19.22 29.45 1.59
CA ASN A 163 -18.78 29.40 2.99
C ASN A 163 -18.15 28.07 3.44
N LEU A 164 -17.91 27.12 2.53
CA LEU A 164 -17.15 25.90 2.83
C LEU A 164 -15.73 26.05 2.31
N SER A 165 -14.86 26.52 3.20
CA SER A 165 -13.43 26.66 2.98
C SER A 165 -12.70 26.42 4.30
N PHE A 166 -11.39 26.24 4.27
CA PHE A 166 -10.61 25.86 5.44
C PHE A 166 -9.51 26.91 5.67
N GLY A 167 -9.60 27.63 6.78
CA GLY A 167 -8.66 28.65 7.19
C GLY A 167 -7.98 28.35 8.50
N GLU A 168 -7.00 29.20 8.79
CA GLU A 168 -6.41 29.30 10.12
C GLU A 168 -6.63 30.71 10.66
N HIS A 169 -7.12 30.78 11.90
CA HIS A 169 -7.36 32.04 12.59
C HIS A 169 -6.32 32.24 13.67
N HIS A 170 -5.56 33.33 13.58
CA HIS A 170 -4.59 33.69 14.59
C HIS A 170 -5.17 34.75 15.52
N HIS A 171 -5.24 34.42 16.80
CA HIS A 171 -5.65 35.31 17.88
C HIS A 171 -4.40 35.77 18.64
N ILE A 172 -4.09 37.06 18.58
CA ILE A 172 -2.93 37.65 19.27
C ILE A 172 -3.38 38.75 20.24
N LEU A 173 -2.56 38.99 21.27
CA LEU A 173 -2.82 39.88 22.40
C LEU A 173 -3.74 39.26 23.45
N SER A 174 -4.09 40.05 24.45
CA SER A 174 -5.03 39.67 25.50
C SER A 174 -5.70 40.91 26.09
N PRO A 175 -6.75 40.76 26.93
CA PRO A 175 -7.44 41.89 27.54
C PRO A 175 -6.58 42.79 28.44
N SER A 176 -5.37 42.35 28.82
CA SER A 176 -4.44 43.15 29.65
C SER A 176 -3.64 44.18 28.85
N ILE A 177 -3.65 44.10 27.52
CA ILE A 177 -2.93 45.03 26.65
C ILE A 177 -3.70 46.35 26.57
N ASP A 178 -2.99 47.47 26.68
CA ASP A 178 -3.60 48.79 26.57
C ASP A 178 -4.10 49.06 25.13
N GLU A 179 -5.17 49.84 25.02
CA GLU A 179 -5.84 50.10 23.74
C GLU A 179 -4.92 50.77 22.71
N ARG A 180 -3.96 51.60 23.14
CA ARG A 180 -3.04 52.28 22.23
C ARG A 180 -2.08 51.28 21.58
N THR A 181 -1.49 50.38 22.36
CA THR A 181 -0.67 49.28 21.84
C THR A 181 -1.48 48.36 20.95
N LYS A 182 -2.72 48.01 21.33
CA LYS A 182 -3.61 47.19 20.51
C LYS A 182 -3.89 47.81 19.14
N ILE A 183 -4.22 49.10 19.09
CA ILE A 183 -4.42 49.86 17.85
C ILE A 183 -3.16 49.84 16.98
N ALA A 184 -1.99 50.08 17.58
CA ALA A 184 -0.73 50.06 16.85
C ALA A 184 -0.42 48.67 16.27
N VAL A 185 -0.61 47.61 17.04
CA VAL A 185 -0.42 46.23 16.57
C VAL A 185 -1.37 45.92 15.41
N TYR A 186 -2.64 46.27 15.53
CA TYR A 186 -3.61 46.11 14.45
C TYR A 186 -3.17 46.84 13.18
N ASN A 187 -2.76 48.11 13.28
CA ASN A 187 -2.34 48.90 12.11
C ASN A 187 -1.04 48.37 11.48
N MET A 188 -0.09 47.88 12.30
CA MET A 188 1.15 47.29 11.81
C MET A 188 0.87 46.01 11.02
N ILE A 189 0.09 45.10 11.59
CA ILE A 189 -0.29 43.85 10.91
C ILE A 189 -1.09 44.15 9.64
N ARG A 190 -1.99 45.14 9.68
CA ARG A 190 -2.81 45.56 8.54
C ARG A 190 -1.95 45.91 7.33
N ASN A 191 -0.86 46.65 7.54
CA ASN A 191 0.06 47.02 6.47
C ASN A 191 0.69 45.81 5.76
N PHE A 192 0.78 44.67 6.45
CA PHE A 192 1.43 43.46 5.95
C PHE A 192 0.48 42.30 5.63
N ILE A 193 -0.85 42.49 5.69
CA ILE A 193 -1.82 41.47 5.29
C ILE A 193 -1.51 40.87 3.90
N PRO A 194 -1.19 41.65 2.84
CA PRO A 194 -0.83 41.07 1.55
C PRO A 194 0.42 40.16 1.60
N HIS A 195 1.38 40.48 2.46
CA HIS A 195 2.62 39.72 2.63
C HIS A 195 2.33 38.39 3.34
N LEU A 196 1.54 38.47 4.41
CA LEU A 196 1.07 37.32 5.16
C LEU A 196 0.26 36.35 4.28
N ILE A 197 -0.66 36.87 3.45
CA ILE A 197 -1.39 36.06 2.46
C ILE A 197 -0.42 35.39 1.50
N ALA A 198 0.54 36.14 0.94
CA ALA A 198 1.48 35.62 -0.05
C ALA A 198 2.33 34.46 0.49
N LEU A 199 2.69 34.49 1.78
CA LEU A 199 3.39 33.40 2.47
C LEU A 199 2.51 32.18 2.72
N SER A 200 1.22 32.40 2.98
CA SER A 200 0.31 31.37 3.49
C SER A 200 -0.63 30.77 2.45
N VAL A 201 -0.53 31.15 1.18
CA VAL A 201 -1.39 30.58 0.14
C VAL A 201 -1.21 29.07 0.02
N ASN A 202 -2.31 28.31 0.11
CA ASN A 202 -2.27 26.86 0.15
C ASN A 202 -3.56 26.22 -0.40
N SER A 203 -4.19 26.80 -1.43
CA SER A 203 -5.43 26.24 -2.00
C SER A 203 -5.57 26.47 -3.52
N PRO A 204 -4.72 25.85 -4.36
CA PRO A 204 -4.70 26.12 -5.80
C PRO A 204 -5.66 25.26 -6.65
N PHE A 205 -6.40 24.31 -6.04
CA PHE A 205 -7.28 23.37 -6.76
C PHE A 205 -8.74 23.49 -6.32
N VAL A 206 -9.65 23.24 -7.27
CA VAL A 206 -11.09 23.08 -7.04
C VAL A 206 -11.65 22.16 -8.12
N ASN A 207 -12.60 21.29 -7.76
CA ASN A 207 -13.25 20.38 -8.72
C ASN A 207 -12.25 19.55 -9.57
N LYS A 208 -11.22 19.01 -8.91
CA LYS A 208 -10.15 18.19 -9.51
C LYS A 208 -9.27 18.90 -10.54
N ALA A 209 -9.33 20.23 -10.61
CA ALA A 209 -8.55 21.02 -11.57
C ALA A 209 -7.92 22.26 -10.91
N PRO A 210 -6.74 22.70 -11.39
CA PRO A 210 -6.22 24.02 -11.09
C PRO A 210 -7.10 25.09 -11.78
N SER A 211 -6.91 26.36 -11.42
CA SER A 211 -7.71 27.44 -12.01
C SER A 211 -7.31 27.84 -13.44
N ASP A 212 -6.16 27.35 -13.94
CA ASP A 212 -5.63 27.62 -15.28
C ASP A 212 -4.66 26.49 -15.69
N GLU A 213 -4.08 26.58 -16.88
CA GLU A 213 -3.16 25.57 -17.41
C GLU A 213 -1.82 25.54 -16.66
N ILE A 214 -1.26 24.33 -16.57
CA ILE A 214 0.06 24.07 -16.03
C ILE A 214 0.92 23.49 -17.17
N THR A 215 2.14 24.00 -17.29
CA THR A 215 3.13 23.51 -18.24
C THR A 215 4.40 23.08 -17.51
N ILE A 216 5.16 22.15 -18.10
CA ILE A 216 6.48 21.74 -17.60
C ILE A 216 7.48 22.18 -18.67
N ASP A 217 8.49 22.96 -18.28
CA ASP A 217 9.53 23.40 -19.22
C ASP A 217 10.55 22.29 -19.52
N ASP A 218 11.44 22.53 -20.49
CA ASP A 218 12.43 21.54 -20.96
C ASP A 218 13.39 21.09 -19.84
N GLU A 219 13.56 21.91 -18.79
CA GLU A 219 14.32 21.58 -17.58
C GLU A 219 13.51 20.85 -16.50
N GLY A 220 12.26 20.47 -16.79
CA GLY A 220 11.38 19.74 -15.87
C GLY A 220 10.74 20.62 -14.79
N ARG A 221 10.76 21.94 -14.93
CA ARG A 221 10.20 22.87 -13.92
C ARG A 221 8.75 23.19 -14.23
N VAL A 222 7.94 23.18 -13.18
CA VAL A 222 6.51 23.44 -13.27
C VAL A 222 6.25 24.94 -13.40
N ARG A 223 5.51 25.31 -14.45
CA ARG A 223 5.11 26.69 -14.77
C ARG A 223 3.59 26.80 -14.71
N ALA A 224 3.12 27.52 -13.70
CA ALA A 224 1.69 27.76 -13.45
C ALA A 224 1.41 29.24 -13.15
N PRO A 225 1.77 30.19 -14.05
CA PRO A 225 1.76 31.63 -13.75
C PRO A 225 0.36 32.21 -13.55
N LYS A 226 -0.68 31.60 -14.14
CA LYS A 226 -2.07 32.08 -14.05
C LYS A 226 -2.93 31.29 -13.05
N CYS A 227 -2.41 30.18 -12.52
CA CYS A 227 -3.09 29.42 -11.49
C CYS A 227 -3.20 30.24 -10.20
N LYS A 228 -4.40 30.40 -9.65
CA LYS A 228 -4.63 31.06 -8.37
C LYS A 228 -3.95 30.25 -7.26
N ARG A 229 -3.29 30.93 -6.32
CA ARG A 229 -2.62 30.26 -5.20
C ARG A 229 -3.54 30.08 -3.98
N SER A 230 -4.51 30.97 -3.80
CA SER A 230 -5.61 30.77 -2.84
C SER A 230 -6.97 30.95 -3.52
N ILE A 231 -7.57 29.83 -3.95
CA ILE A 231 -8.96 29.83 -4.45
C ILE A 231 -9.92 30.13 -3.31
N ARG A 232 -9.60 29.73 -2.07
CA ARG A 232 -10.35 30.08 -0.85
C ARG A 232 -10.59 31.58 -0.76
N LEU A 233 -9.53 32.39 -0.72
CA LEU A 233 -9.65 33.85 -0.59
C LEU A 233 -10.21 34.52 -1.84
N PHE A 234 -10.05 33.88 -3.02
CA PHE A 234 -10.63 34.36 -4.26
C PHE A 234 -12.16 34.19 -4.32
N ARG A 235 -12.68 33.07 -3.80
CA ARG A 235 -14.12 32.72 -3.86
C ARG A 235 -14.90 33.15 -2.61
N ASN A 236 -14.27 33.20 -1.44
CA ASN A 236 -14.94 33.51 -0.17
C ASN A 236 -15.01 35.03 0.10
N THR A 237 -15.69 35.76 -0.78
CA THR A 237 -15.85 37.23 -0.68
C THR A 237 -16.90 37.67 0.34
N THR A 238 -17.67 36.73 0.90
CA THR A 238 -18.74 36.98 1.86
C THR A 238 -18.26 36.91 3.31
N GLN A 239 -17.24 36.09 3.60
CA GLN A 239 -16.65 35.99 4.94
C GLN A 239 -15.26 36.62 5.03
N MET A 240 -14.59 36.87 3.89
CA MET A 240 -13.23 37.40 3.81
C MET A 240 -13.11 38.55 2.80
N GLY A 241 -11.98 39.24 2.88
CA GLY A 241 -11.56 40.28 1.96
C GLY A 241 -12.38 41.54 2.06
N PRO A 242 -12.05 42.50 1.18
CA PRO A 242 -12.99 43.53 0.81
C PRO A 242 -13.55 43.23 -0.59
N THR A 243 -14.83 43.56 -0.84
CA THR A 243 -15.42 43.40 -2.19
C THR A 243 -14.91 44.47 -3.15
N ASN A 244 -14.45 45.59 -2.60
CA ASN A 244 -13.85 46.72 -3.30
C ASN A 244 -12.86 47.43 -2.35
N GLU A 245 -12.03 48.35 -2.82
CA GLU A 245 -11.02 49.01 -1.98
C GLU A 245 -11.57 49.80 -0.79
N PHE A 246 -12.83 50.27 -0.85
CA PHE A 246 -13.47 51.05 0.23
C PHE A 246 -13.89 50.18 1.42
N GLU A 247 -14.17 48.89 1.19
CA GLU A 247 -14.52 47.91 2.21
C GLU A 247 -13.30 47.26 2.87
N LEU A 248 -12.07 47.61 2.44
CA LEU A 248 -10.86 47.14 3.11
C LEU A 248 -10.87 47.63 4.56
N ILE A 249 -10.46 46.75 5.47
CA ILE A 249 -10.32 47.08 6.88
C ILE A 249 -9.59 48.43 7.05
N PRO A 250 -10.10 49.36 7.87
CA PRO A 250 -9.58 50.72 7.93
C PRO A 250 -8.28 50.77 8.72
N HIS A 251 -7.47 51.81 8.49
CA HIS A 251 -6.47 52.24 9.47
C HIS A 251 -7.22 52.91 10.62
N ILE A 252 -6.98 52.49 11.86
CA ILE A 252 -7.74 52.98 13.03
C ILE A 252 -6.88 53.91 13.88
N THR A 253 -7.43 55.04 14.30
CA THR A 253 -6.77 55.97 15.24
C THR A 253 -7.32 55.82 16.65
N ASP A 254 -8.57 55.36 16.76
CA ASP A 254 -9.34 55.25 17.99
C ASP A 254 -10.13 53.94 18.01
N SER A 255 -10.43 53.44 19.20
CA SER A 255 -11.15 52.18 19.42
C SER A 255 -12.66 52.40 19.32
N ASP A 256 -13.19 52.41 18.09
CA ASP A 256 -14.62 52.54 17.79
C ASP A 256 -15.13 51.35 16.98
N LYS A 257 -15.81 50.43 17.68
CA LYS A 257 -16.40 49.21 17.10
C LYS A 257 -17.54 49.51 16.12
N GLU A 258 -18.32 50.55 16.36
CA GLU A 258 -19.46 50.91 15.49
C GLU A 258 -18.98 51.59 14.21
N ALA A 259 -18.02 52.50 14.30
CA ALA A 259 -17.40 53.12 13.13
C ALA A 259 -16.71 52.07 12.25
N PHE A 260 -16.00 51.11 12.86
CA PHE A 260 -15.43 49.98 12.14
C PHE A 260 -16.49 49.15 11.41
N ALA A 261 -17.57 48.77 12.11
CA ALA A 261 -18.65 47.98 11.53
C ALA A 261 -19.32 48.70 10.34
N LYS A 262 -19.54 50.02 10.46
CA LYS A 262 -20.09 50.86 9.40
C LYS A 262 -19.15 50.96 8.19
N HIS A 263 -17.84 51.03 8.43
CA HIS A 263 -16.83 51.11 7.37
C HIS A 263 -16.77 49.83 6.54
N VAL A 264 -16.67 48.66 7.19
CA VAL A 264 -16.52 47.38 6.49
C VAL A 264 -17.83 46.89 5.85
N ASN A 265 -18.98 47.41 6.31
CA ASN A 265 -20.30 47.17 5.74
C ASN A 265 -20.63 45.67 5.52
N ARG A 266 -20.36 44.85 6.55
CA ARG A 266 -20.63 43.41 6.54
C ARG A 266 -21.85 43.06 7.39
N SER A 267 -22.54 41.97 7.04
CA SER A 267 -23.66 41.43 7.83
C SER A 267 -23.24 41.13 9.27
N TYR A 268 -22.01 40.62 9.44
CA TYR A 268 -21.31 40.52 10.71
C TYR A 268 -19.97 41.22 10.57
N ALA A 269 -19.69 42.24 11.38
CA ALA A 269 -18.49 43.07 11.24
C ALA A 269 -17.17 42.29 11.40
N ARG A 270 -17.21 41.11 12.04
CA ARG A 270 -16.07 40.17 12.19
C ARG A 270 -15.68 39.48 10.88
N MET A 271 -16.56 39.44 9.87
CA MET A 271 -16.35 38.74 8.59
C MET A 271 -15.49 39.57 7.62
N VAL A 272 -14.25 39.78 8.04
CA VAL A 272 -13.22 40.58 7.37
C VAL A 272 -11.87 39.88 7.51
N ASP A 273 -10.87 40.37 6.78
CA ASP A 273 -9.50 39.80 6.83
C ASP A 273 -8.89 39.81 8.24
N MET A 274 -9.14 40.86 9.02
CA MET A 274 -8.67 40.99 10.40
C MET A 274 -9.65 41.81 11.25
N TYR A 275 -9.90 41.35 12.48
CA TYR A 275 -10.88 41.93 13.38
C TYR A 275 -10.28 42.22 14.77
N PRO A 276 -10.29 43.49 15.25
CA PRO A 276 -9.65 43.85 16.52
C PRO A 276 -10.57 43.80 17.76
N TYR A 277 -11.87 43.51 17.60
CA TYR A 277 -12.87 43.64 18.67
C TYR A 277 -13.47 42.31 19.10
N THR A 278 -12.64 41.27 19.22
CA THR A 278 -13.07 39.96 19.71
C THR A 278 -13.48 40.02 21.19
N ASP A 279 -14.34 39.09 21.61
CA ASP A 279 -14.79 39.00 23.01
C ASP A 279 -13.65 38.58 23.96
N TYR A 280 -12.57 38.00 23.42
CA TYR A 280 -11.35 37.65 24.15
C TYR A 280 -10.34 38.80 24.26
N GLY A 281 -10.66 40.00 23.75
CA GLY A 281 -9.75 41.15 23.75
C GLY A 281 -8.53 40.97 22.83
N THR A 282 -8.55 39.98 21.93
CA THR A 282 -7.50 39.71 20.94
C THR A 282 -7.78 40.43 19.62
N ILE A 283 -6.74 40.54 18.79
CA ILE A 283 -6.90 40.76 17.35
C ILE A 283 -6.94 39.39 16.68
N GLU A 284 -7.93 39.18 15.83
CA GLU A 284 -8.11 37.95 15.08
C GLU A 284 -7.78 38.17 13.60
N LEU A 285 -6.87 37.37 13.06
CA LEU A 285 -6.51 37.36 11.65
C LEU A 285 -7.10 36.12 10.99
N ARG A 286 -7.80 36.28 9.86
CA ARG A 286 -8.58 35.21 9.22
C ARG A 286 -8.13 34.87 7.79
N VAL A 287 -7.06 35.51 7.34
CA VAL A 287 -6.60 35.45 5.95
C VAL A 287 -5.83 34.19 5.59
N PHE A 288 -5.32 33.44 6.56
CA PHE A 288 -4.48 32.29 6.29
C PHE A 288 -5.32 31.11 5.77
N ASP A 289 -4.87 30.48 4.68
CA ASP A 289 -5.39 29.15 4.32
C ASP A 289 -4.92 28.15 5.39
N THR A 290 -5.62 27.02 5.57
CA THR A 290 -5.08 25.92 6.39
C THR A 290 -3.71 25.48 5.85
N GLN A 291 -2.67 25.55 6.68
CA GLN A 291 -1.28 25.30 6.30
C GLN A 291 -0.97 23.80 6.22
N LEU A 292 0.04 23.43 5.42
CA LEU A 292 0.44 22.02 5.28
C LEU A 292 1.05 21.45 6.57
N SER A 293 1.77 22.27 7.34
CA SER A 293 2.67 21.79 8.38
C SER A 293 2.67 22.64 9.64
N ILE A 294 3.19 22.09 10.74
CA ILE A 294 3.32 22.80 12.02
C ILE A 294 4.35 23.95 11.93
N PRO A 295 5.53 23.79 11.31
CA PRO A 295 6.49 24.87 11.14
C PRO A 295 5.91 26.08 10.43
N ARG A 296 5.13 25.89 9.34
CA ARG A 296 4.49 27.02 8.66
C ARG A 296 3.57 27.82 9.57
N ARG A 297 2.77 27.14 10.40
CA ARG A 297 1.86 27.78 11.37
C ARG A 297 2.62 28.60 12.40
N MET A 298 3.66 27.99 12.97
CA MET A 298 4.49 28.62 14.00
C MET A 298 5.35 29.76 13.43
N GLY A 299 5.90 29.60 12.23
CA GLY A 299 6.62 30.66 11.52
C GLY A 299 5.73 31.88 11.24
N LEU A 300 4.47 31.67 10.83
CA LEU A 300 3.50 32.75 10.68
C LEU A 300 3.22 33.42 12.04
N ALA A 301 3.05 32.63 13.10
CA ALA A 301 2.88 33.16 14.44
C ALA A 301 4.08 34.00 14.91
N LEU A 302 5.30 33.57 14.63
CA LEU A 302 6.54 34.31 14.95
C LEU A 302 6.64 35.63 14.18
N ILE A 303 6.29 35.65 12.88
CA ILE A 303 6.23 36.90 12.11
C ILE A 303 5.23 37.87 12.74
N LEU A 304 4.05 37.38 13.14
CA LEU A 304 3.04 38.20 13.81
C LEU A 304 3.53 38.75 15.16
N GLN A 305 4.27 37.95 15.93
CA GLN A 305 4.88 38.39 17.19
C GLN A 305 5.91 39.49 16.97
N ALA A 306 6.80 39.34 15.97
CA ALA A 306 7.79 40.36 15.63
C ALA A 306 7.15 41.67 15.13
N LEU A 307 6.14 41.59 14.27
CA LEU A 307 5.36 42.77 13.84
C LEU A 307 4.68 43.45 15.04
N SER A 308 4.09 42.67 15.93
CA SER A 308 3.42 43.21 17.12
C SER A 308 4.41 43.88 18.08
N LEU A 309 5.59 43.28 18.26
CA LEU A 309 6.65 43.83 19.10
C LEU A 309 7.20 45.14 18.52
N LYS A 310 7.37 45.21 17.19
CA LYS A 310 7.74 46.44 16.49
C LYS A 310 6.73 47.55 16.77
N ALA A 311 5.44 47.23 16.64
CA ALA A 311 4.36 48.19 16.85
C ALA A 311 4.32 48.73 18.29
N LYS A 312 4.49 47.84 19.28
CA LYS A 312 4.61 48.22 20.70
C LYS A 312 5.78 49.18 20.92
N ARG A 313 6.96 48.88 20.38
CA ARG A 313 8.14 49.74 20.51
C ARG A 313 7.99 51.10 19.87
N MET A 314 7.35 51.18 18.70
CA MET A 314 7.03 52.46 18.08
C MET A 314 6.10 53.28 18.98
N THR A 315 5.07 52.62 19.53
CA THR A 315 4.12 53.25 20.46
C THR A 315 4.78 53.77 21.73
N GLU A 316 5.67 52.98 22.35
CA GLU A 316 6.46 53.35 23.53
C GLU A 316 7.40 54.53 23.26
N ARG A 317 7.92 54.65 22.03
CA ARG A 317 8.71 55.80 21.57
C ARG A 317 7.86 57.03 21.19
N GLY A 318 6.54 56.91 21.22
CA GLY A 318 5.64 57.99 20.81
C GLY A 318 5.46 58.12 19.30
N GLU A 319 5.92 57.14 18.52
CA GLU A 319 5.78 57.08 17.06
C GLU A 319 4.40 56.49 16.69
N SER A 320 3.82 56.97 15.59
CA SER A 320 2.61 56.40 14.99
C SER A 320 2.96 55.36 13.92
N ILE A 321 2.11 54.34 13.76
CA ILE A 321 2.27 53.39 12.65
C ILE A 321 1.85 54.06 11.33
N PRO A 322 2.72 54.13 10.31
CA PRO A 322 2.35 54.74 9.02
C PRO A 322 1.22 53.98 8.31
N ASP A 323 0.34 54.66 7.57
CA ASP A 323 -0.70 54.01 6.77
C ASP A 323 -0.22 53.80 5.32
N ILE A 324 -0.15 52.54 4.88
CA ILE A 324 0.23 52.18 3.51
C ILE A 324 -0.83 52.59 2.47
N GLY A 325 -2.09 52.79 2.90
CA GLY A 325 -3.21 53.20 2.06
C GLY A 325 -4.02 52.03 1.51
N ALA A 326 -5.35 52.18 1.53
CA ALA A 326 -6.28 51.09 1.20
C ALA A 326 -6.16 50.56 -0.24
N LYS A 327 -5.94 51.46 -1.21
CA LYS A 327 -5.76 51.10 -2.63
C LYS A 327 -4.55 50.18 -2.85
N THR A 328 -3.43 50.52 -2.24
CA THR A 328 -2.18 49.75 -2.32
C THR A 328 -2.35 48.38 -1.67
N LEU A 329 -2.94 48.35 -0.47
CA LEU A 329 -3.22 47.09 0.24
C LEU A 329 -4.20 46.20 -0.53
N ALA A 330 -5.28 46.75 -1.10
CA ALA A 330 -6.23 45.98 -1.90
C ALA A 330 -5.59 45.40 -3.17
N SER A 331 -4.76 46.19 -3.87
CA SER A 331 -4.04 45.75 -5.07
C SER A 331 -3.01 44.65 -4.77
N ASN A 332 -2.26 44.80 -3.69
CA ASN A 332 -1.30 43.79 -3.23
C ASN A 332 -2.01 42.53 -2.71
N ARG A 333 -3.13 42.67 -1.99
CA ARG A 333 -3.96 41.53 -1.57
C ARG A 333 -4.43 40.70 -2.77
N ALA A 334 -4.96 41.36 -3.80
CA ALA A 334 -5.39 40.68 -5.03
C ALA A 334 -4.23 39.96 -5.72
N SER A 335 -3.04 40.57 -5.73
CA SER A 335 -1.82 39.98 -6.30
C SER A 335 -1.34 38.77 -5.49
N ALA A 336 -1.38 38.84 -4.16
CA ALA A 336 -1.04 37.76 -3.25
C ALA A 336 -1.96 36.55 -3.44
N VAL A 337 -3.28 36.77 -3.48
CA VAL A 337 -4.27 35.71 -3.74
C VAL A 337 -4.04 35.05 -5.10
N SER A 338 -3.70 35.85 -6.11
CA SER A 338 -3.54 35.37 -7.47
C SER A 338 -2.27 34.57 -7.69
N ALA A 339 -1.13 34.99 -7.13
CA ALA A 339 0.17 34.41 -7.51
C ALA A 339 1.13 34.23 -6.31
N GLY A 340 0.65 34.38 -5.07
CA GLY A 340 1.46 34.19 -3.86
C GLY A 340 2.68 35.10 -3.85
N LEU A 341 3.84 34.51 -3.58
CA LEU A 341 5.14 35.20 -3.57
C LEU A 341 5.55 35.76 -4.95
N TRP A 342 5.00 35.24 -6.05
CA TRP A 342 5.19 35.75 -7.40
C TRP A 342 4.20 36.87 -7.79
N GLY A 343 3.30 37.25 -6.89
CA GLY A 343 2.35 38.35 -7.12
C GLY A 343 3.05 39.67 -7.38
N PRO A 344 2.66 40.43 -8.43
CA PRO A 344 3.20 41.77 -8.66
C PRO A 344 2.98 42.68 -7.47
N PHE A 345 4.03 43.39 -7.07
CA PHE A 345 3.97 44.33 -5.95
C PHE A 345 3.63 45.74 -6.43
N HIS A 346 2.74 46.40 -5.71
CA HIS A 346 2.33 47.79 -5.90
C HIS A 346 2.88 48.63 -4.74
N PRO A 347 3.68 49.67 -5.03
CA PRO A 347 4.27 50.52 -4.01
C PRO A 347 3.23 51.43 -3.36
N SER A 348 3.53 51.86 -2.13
CA SER A 348 2.80 52.92 -1.43
C SER A 348 3.33 54.31 -1.81
N ASP A 349 2.49 55.34 -1.66
CA ASP A 349 2.77 56.71 -2.06
C ASP A 349 3.53 57.53 -0.98
N GLY A 350 3.70 56.99 0.23
CA GLY A 350 4.44 57.69 1.30
C GLY A 350 5.94 57.79 1.04
N THR A 351 6.59 58.74 1.71
CA THR A 351 8.00 59.12 1.47
C THR A 351 8.89 59.02 2.71
N ASP A 352 8.35 58.66 3.87
CA ASP A 352 9.15 58.42 5.07
C ASP A 352 10.02 57.15 4.95
N GLU A 353 10.84 56.91 5.96
CA GLU A 353 11.76 55.76 5.99
C GLU A 353 11.01 54.42 5.93
N TYR A 354 9.86 54.30 6.62
CA TYR A 354 9.04 53.09 6.61
C TYR A 354 8.55 52.77 5.20
N HIS A 355 8.02 53.77 4.49
CA HIS A 355 7.58 53.63 3.11
C HIS A 355 8.74 53.36 2.16
N THR A 356 9.91 53.97 2.42
CA THR A 356 11.12 53.73 1.65
C THR A 356 11.55 52.27 1.74
N ILE A 357 11.60 51.70 2.94
CA ILE A 357 11.87 50.27 3.17
C ILE A 357 10.79 49.41 2.52
N TYR A 358 9.51 49.70 2.78
CA TYR A 358 8.37 48.94 2.25
C TYR A 358 8.39 48.85 0.70
N ASN A 359 8.83 49.91 0.02
CA ASN A 359 8.78 50.00 -1.44
C ASN A 359 10.01 49.45 -2.17
N HIS A 360 11.16 49.28 -1.52
CA HIS A 360 12.44 49.05 -2.20
C HIS A 360 13.10 47.73 -1.79
N GLN A 361 13.83 47.14 -2.74
CA GLN A 361 14.57 45.91 -2.51
C GLN A 361 15.73 46.15 -1.53
N ILE A 362 15.99 45.15 -0.68
CA ILE A 362 17.12 45.14 0.24
C ILE A 362 18.26 44.34 -0.39
N THR A 363 19.47 44.89 -0.38
CA THR A 363 20.66 44.20 -0.88
C THR A 363 21.09 43.08 0.07
N ASP A 364 21.95 42.18 -0.40
CA ASP A 364 22.50 41.10 0.42
C ASP A 364 23.23 41.60 1.69
N ASN A 365 23.82 42.80 1.64
CA ASN A 365 24.51 43.42 2.76
C ASN A 365 23.60 44.24 3.69
N GLY A 366 22.29 44.28 3.43
CA GLY A 366 21.33 44.99 4.28
C GLY A 366 21.21 46.48 3.97
N GLU A 367 21.44 46.88 2.72
CA GLU A 367 21.25 48.27 2.30
C GLU A 367 19.97 48.41 1.47
N ILE A 368 19.28 49.55 1.60
CA ILE A 368 18.09 49.84 0.79
C ILE A 368 18.54 50.24 -0.63
N ASN A 369 18.07 49.51 -1.64
CA ASN A 369 18.33 49.87 -3.03
C ASN A 369 17.32 50.90 -3.53
N HIS A 370 17.64 52.19 -3.36
CA HIS A 370 16.79 53.31 -3.80
C HIS A 370 16.49 53.31 -5.31
N SER A 371 17.27 52.59 -6.13
CA SER A 371 17.02 52.47 -7.58
C SER A 371 16.11 51.31 -7.96
N ARG A 372 15.94 50.31 -7.09
CA ARG A 372 15.19 49.09 -7.36
C ARG A 372 14.02 48.95 -6.40
N ARG A 373 12.82 49.18 -6.92
CA ARG A 373 11.58 48.90 -6.20
C ARG A 373 11.31 47.40 -6.13
N ASN A 374 10.56 47.01 -5.11
CA ASN A 374 10.02 45.65 -4.99
C ASN A 374 9.17 45.34 -6.23
N ARG A 375 9.47 44.23 -6.90
CA ARG A 375 8.76 43.81 -8.11
C ARG A 375 7.68 42.79 -7.78
N PHE A 376 8.00 41.88 -6.87
CA PHE A 376 7.10 40.83 -6.41
C PHE A 376 6.88 40.91 -4.91
N LEU A 377 5.79 40.33 -4.42
CA LEU A 377 5.50 40.23 -2.99
C LEU A 377 6.60 39.50 -2.22
N GLY A 378 7.28 38.52 -2.85
CA GLY A 378 8.47 37.90 -2.27
C GLY A 378 9.60 38.91 -1.95
N ASP A 379 9.82 39.91 -2.81
CA ASP A 379 10.81 40.96 -2.55
C ASP A 379 10.36 41.87 -1.39
N ALA A 380 9.06 42.18 -1.37
CA ALA A 380 8.47 43.01 -0.33
C ALA A 380 8.48 42.32 1.05
N ILE A 381 8.41 40.99 1.11
CA ILE A 381 8.60 40.23 2.35
C ILE A 381 10.03 40.34 2.87
N VAL A 382 11.04 40.30 2.00
CA VAL A 382 12.43 40.56 2.42
C VAL A 382 12.57 41.97 3.01
N SER A 383 11.86 42.94 2.42
CA SER A 383 11.80 44.31 2.91
C SER A 383 11.07 44.42 4.26
N MET A 384 9.99 43.66 4.44
CA MET A 384 9.30 43.51 5.74
C MET A 384 10.25 42.95 6.79
N PHE A 385 10.98 41.86 6.50
CA PHE A 385 11.96 41.29 7.44
C PHE A 385 13.05 42.30 7.80
N TYR A 386 13.51 43.10 6.85
CA TYR A 386 14.48 44.15 7.14
C TYR A 386 13.91 45.23 8.06
N LEU A 387 12.62 45.57 7.91
CA LEU A 387 11.93 46.53 8.77
C LEU A 387 11.81 46.05 10.24
N ILE A 388 11.62 44.75 10.44
CA ILE A 388 11.49 44.10 11.76
C ILE A 388 12.75 43.34 12.20
N ARG A 389 13.90 43.62 11.58
CA ARG A 389 15.15 42.85 11.81
C ARG A 389 15.59 42.84 13.27
N ASP A 390 15.37 43.93 13.98
CA ASP A 390 15.75 44.06 15.40
C ASP A 390 14.88 43.14 16.27
N GLU A 391 13.59 43.04 15.94
CA GLU A 391 12.66 42.12 16.60
C GLU A 391 12.92 40.65 16.21
N LEU A 392 13.37 40.38 14.99
CA LEU A 392 13.76 39.03 14.57
C LEU A 392 15.00 38.52 15.31
N ASP A 393 16.04 39.36 15.47
CA ASP A 393 17.30 39.02 16.18
C ASP A 393 17.03 38.82 17.68
N GLU A 394 16.26 39.72 18.31
CA GLU A 394 15.91 39.62 19.73
C GLU A 394 15.13 38.34 20.06
N LEU A 395 14.13 38.01 19.23
CA LEU A 395 13.31 36.84 19.41
C LEU A 395 13.96 35.56 18.86
N LYS A 396 15.17 35.66 18.29
CA LYS A 396 15.90 34.55 17.65
C LYS A 396 15.04 33.78 16.64
N ILE A 397 14.23 34.52 15.88
CA ILE A 397 13.23 33.93 14.96
C ILE A 397 13.91 33.27 13.76
N VAL A 398 14.99 33.88 13.25
CA VAL A 398 15.69 33.36 12.06
C VAL A 398 16.34 32.01 12.37
N GLU A 399 16.88 31.87 13.57
CA GLU A 399 17.49 30.65 14.09
C GLU A 399 16.45 29.65 14.62
N ASN A 400 15.16 29.99 14.63
CA ASN A 400 14.14 29.10 15.17
C ASN A 400 13.83 27.97 14.15
N PRO A 401 13.82 26.69 14.56
CA PRO A 401 13.49 25.58 13.68
C PRO A 401 12.12 25.69 13.00
N PHE A 402 11.13 26.28 13.68
CA PHE A 402 9.81 26.48 13.10
C PHE A 402 9.77 27.53 11.97
N MET A 403 10.76 28.41 11.89
CA MET A 403 10.81 29.44 10.86
C MET A 403 11.39 28.94 9.53
N GLN A 404 12.12 27.82 9.54
CA GLN A 404 12.90 27.33 8.40
C GLN A 404 12.06 27.13 7.13
N ALA A 405 10.88 26.50 7.26
CA ALA A 405 9.99 26.25 6.12
C ALA A 405 9.57 27.55 5.39
N LEU A 406 9.37 28.64 6.12
CA LEU A 406 9.04 29.94 5.51
C LEU A 406 10.28 30.61 4.91
N LEU A 407 11.45 30.47 5.54
CA LEU A 407 12.71 30.98 4.99
C LEU A 407 13.05 30.30 3.66
N VAL A 408 12.90 28.98 3.57
CA VAL A 408 13.07 28.22 2.32
C VAL A 408 12.06 28.69 1.27
N SER A 409 10.79 28.90 1.64
CA SER A 409 9.79 29.44 0.73
C SER A 409 10.19 30.80 0.14
N ILE A 410 10.85 31.68 0.91
CA ILE A 410 11.23 33.02 0.47
C ILE A 410 12.54 32.98 -0.34
N PHE A 411 13.59 32.38 0.24
CA PHE A 411 14.97 32.47 -0.23
C PHE A 411 15.42 31.28 -1.08
N GLY A 412 14.66 30.18 -1.09
CA GLY A 412 15.05 28.93 -1.72
C GLY A 412 16.00 28.12 -0.84
N SER A 413 16.30 26.91 -1.31
CA SER A 413 17.24 25.96 -0.74
C SER A 413 17.92 25.17 -1.86
N ASP A 414 18.74 24.19 -1.50
CA ASP A 414 19.35 23.27 -2.47
C ASP A 414 18.32 22.37 -3.18
N PHE A 415 17.13 22.22 -2.59
CA PHE A 415 16.05 21.37 -3.11
C PHE A 415 14.85 22.16 -3.63
N SER A 416 14.71 23.43 -3.24
CA SER A 416 13.54 24.26 -3.55
C SER A 416 13.95 25.61 -4.13
N LEU A 417 13.25 26.03 -5.19
CA LEU A 417 13.48 27.36 -5.77
C LEU A 417 12.95 28.44 -4.81
N PRO A 418 13.53 29.67 -4.83
CA PRO A 418 12.97 30.80 -4.10
C PRO A 418 11.54 31.09 -4.56
N ARG A 419 10.74 31.66 -3.67
CA ARG A 419 9.32 31.99 -3.88
C ARG A 419 8.44 30.75 -4.11
N THR A 420 8.69 29.67 -3.38
CA THR A 420 7.90 28.43 -3.43
C THR A 420 6.96 28.32 -2.23
N THR A 421 5.65 28.40 -2.47
CA THR A 421 4.60 28.32 -1.44
C THR A 421 4.01 26.91 -1.32
N GLY A 422 3.18 26.67 -0.28
CA GLY A 422 2.40 25.42 -0.17
C GLY A 422 1.50 25.16 -1.39
N ALA A 423 0.95 26.22 -1.99
CA ALA A 423 0.22 26.10 -3.25
C ALA A 423 1.13 25.73 -4.44
N ASP A 424 2.36 26.26 -4.52
CA ASP A 424 3.32 25.86 -5.57
C ASP A 424 3.72 24.39 -5.42
N TYR A 425 3.93 23.92 -4.19
CA TYR A 425 4.18 22.50 -3.91
C TYR A 425 3.04 21.60 -4.40
N GLN A 426 1.79 21.96 -4.11
CA GLN A 426 0.63 21.18 -4.59
C GLN A 426 0.57 21.13 -6.12
N LEU A 427 0.84 22.25 -6.80
CA LEU A 427 0.89 22.33 -8.26
C LEU A 427 2.03 21.47 -8.83
N ASP A 428 3.19 21.46 -8.17
CA ASP A 428 4.35 20.66 -8.57
C ASP A 428 4.10 19.16 -8.46
N VAL A 429 3.57 18.70 -7.33
CA VAL A 429 3.18 17.29 -7.10
C VAL A 429 2.16 16.84 -8.16
N TYR A 430 1.13 17.65 -8.41
CA TYR A 430 0.12 17.33 -9.41
C TYR A 430 0.71 17.22 -10.82
N ALA A 431 1.49 18.20 -11.25
CA ALA A 431 2.09 18.22 -12.59
C ALA A 431 3.07 17.05 -12.81
N LYS A 432 3.95 16.78 -11.84
CA LYS A 432 4.92 15.66 -11.92
C LYS A 432 4.29 14.29 -11.82
N SER A 433 3.04 14.19 -11.34
CA SER A 433 2.28 12.95 -11.26
C SER A 433 1.46 12.63 -12.52
N ASP A 434 1.78 13.26 -13.66
CA ASP A 434 0.96 13.19 -14.88
C ASP A 434 -0.48 13.65 -14.64
N PHE A 435 -0.61 14.79 -13.93
CA PHE A 435 -1.90 15.42 -13.61
C PHE A 435 -2.85 14.52 -12.80
N ASN A 436 -2.30 13.68 -11.91
CA ASN A 436 -3.06 12.72 -11.13
C ASN A 436 -3.51 13.27 -9.76
N MET A 437 -4.80 13.59 -9.67
CA MET A 437 -5.42 14.12 -8.45
C MET A 437 -5.41 13.12 -7.27
N VAL A 438 -5.43 11.82 -7.53
CA VAL A 438 -5.36 10.78 -6.48
C VAL A 438 -3.97 10.80 -5.82
N VAL A 439 -2.91 10.99 -6.60
CA VAL A 439 -1.54 11.10 -6.09
C VAL A 439 -1.41 12.36 -5.22
N LEU A 440 -1.95 13.50 -5.66
CA LEU A 440 -1.95 14.73 -4.87
C LEU A 440 -2.70 14.53 -3.53
N LEU A 441 -3.92 13.98 -3.55
CA LEU A 441 -4.69 13.75 -2.33
C LEU A 441 -3.96 12.82 -1.35
N ARG A 442 -3.39 11.72 -1.86
CA ARG A 442 -2.59 10.81 -1.04
C ARG A 442 -1.42 11.56 -0.40
N LYS A 443 -0.71 12.39 -1.17
CA LYS A 443 0.42 13.16 -0.66
C LYS A 443 0.01 14.18 0.41
N LEU A 444 -1.13 14.84 0.24
CA LEU A 444 -1.66 15.78 1.23
C LEU A 444 -2.07 15.09 2.55
N ALA A 445 -2.69 13.90 2.46
CA ALA A 445 -3.01 13.08 3.62
C ALA A 445 -1.74 12.58 4.33
N GLU A 446 -0.72 12.15 3.56
CA GLU A 446 0.60 11.79 4.09
C GLU A 446 1.25 12.95 4.82
N VAL A 447 1.28 14.16 4.23
CA VAL A 447 1.85 15.35 4.88
C VAL A 447 1.14 15.65 6.20
N THR A 448 -0.19 15.59 6.23
CA THR A 448 -0.97 15.81 7.45
C THR A 448 -0.66 14.75 8.51
N ARG A 449 -0.45 13.48 8.11
CA ARG A 449 0.00 12.40 9.00
C ARG A 449 1.41 12.61 9.51
N GLU A 450 2.38 12.98 8.67
CA GLU A 450 3.76 13.18 9.16
C GLU A 450 3.83 14.36 10.13
N CYS A 451 3.03 15.40 9.92
CA CYS A 451 2.93 16.52 10.86
C CYS A 451 2.37 16.12 12.24
N SER A 452 1.54 15.07 12.30
CA SER A 452 1.02 14.57 13.57
C SER A 452 2.05 13.80 14.39
N THR A 453 3.12 13.30 13.75
CA THR A 453 4.21 12.59 14.43
C THR A 453 5.47 13.46 14.59
N ASN A 454 5.71 14.35 13.64
CA ASN A 454 6.85 15.25 13.60
C ASN A 454 6.38 16.69 13.35
N TRP A 455 6.41 17.49 14.40
CA TRP A 455 6.08 18.90 14.35
C TRP A 455 7.12 19.82 13.68
N LEU A 456 8.28 19.30 13.24
CA LEU A 456 9.28 20.03 12.45
C LEU A 456 9.27 19.64 10.97
N TYR A 457 8.44 18.68 10.58
CA TYR A 457 8.30 18.27 9.18
C TYR A 457 7.62 19.36 8.36
N ASP A 458 8.17 19.67 7.19
CA ASP A 458 7.52 20.40 6.11
C ASP A 458 7.91 19.75 4.77
N PRO A 459 7.00 19.61 3.80
CA PRO A 459 7.34 19.01 2.51
C PRO A 459 8.24 19.90 1.62
N ILE A 460 8.49 21.17 1.98
CA ILE A 460 9.42 22.06 1.29
C ILE A 460 10.69 22.16 2.15
N GLU A 461 11.65 21.30 1.85
CA GLU A 461 12.83 21.02 2.68
C GLU A 461 14.09 21.79 2.23
N GLY A 462 15.15 21.68 3.04
CA GLY A 462 16.51 22.16 2.76
C GLY A 462 16.93 23.36 3.60
N THR A 463 18.21 23.69 3.52
CA THR A 463 18.80 24.84 4.21
C THR A 463 18.51 26.13 3.43
N PRO A 464 17.92 27.18 4.06
CA PRO A 464 17.56 28.39 3.33
C PRO A 464 18.78 29.21 2.90
N HIS A 465 18.76 29.73 1.67
CA HIS A 465 19.83 30.59 1.12
C HIS A 465 19.73 32.06 1.62
N LEU A 466 19.97 32.27 2.91
CA LEU A 466 19.75 33.56 3.59
C LEU A 466 20.72 34.68 3.15
N PRO A 467 20.28 35.94 3.11
CA PRO A 467 21.15 37.09 2.84
C PRO A 467 22.04 37.42 4.05
N THR A 468 23.19 38.05 3.81
CA THR A 468 24.21 38.34 4.85
C THR A 468 23.68 39.15 6.03
N TRP A 469 22.78 40.11 5.78
CA TRP A 469 22.22 40.93 6.86
C TRP A 469 21.25 40.17 7.79
N LEU A 470 20.65 39.08 7.29
CA LEU A 470 19.75 38.22 8.07
C LEU A 470 20.51 37.03 8.68
N CYS A 471 21.64 36.65 8.06
CA CYS A 471 22.53 35.57 8.47
C CYS A 471 23.97 36.10 8.58
N TRP A 472 24.28 36.75 9.72
CA TRP A 472 25.59 37.37 9.97
C TRP A 472 26.74 36.36 10.08
N TRP A 473 26.44 35.07 10.28
CA TRP A 473 27.42 33.97 10.26
C TRP A 473 27.68 33.41 8.85
N LYS A 474 27.30 34.13 7.79
CA LYS A 474 27.56 33.74 6.39
C LYS A 474 28.99 33.22 6.25
N GLY A 475 29.08 31.94 5.88
CA GLY A 475 30.34 31.21 5.87
C GLY A 475 30.48 30.14 6.95
N ILE A 476 29.50 29.96 7.83
CA ILE A 476 29.34 28.70 8.58
C ILE A 476 28.07 28.05 8.04
N GLU A 477 28.24 26.87 7.45
CA GLU A 477 27.17 26.06 6.86
C GLU A 477 27.05 24.79 7.71
N PRO A 478 26.25 24.82 8.79
CA PRO A 478 26.01 23.65 9.60
C PRO A 478 24.83 22.85 9.04
N GLU A 479 24.95 21.52 9.02
CA GLU A 479 23.97 20.60 8.46
C GLU A 479 23.88 19.34 9.34
N ILE A 480 22.67 18.79 9.51
CA ILE A 480 22.48 17.46 10.07
C ILE A 480 22.21 16.50 8.91
N VAL A 481 23.13 15.58 8.67
CA VAL A 481 22.97 14.52 7.67
C VAL A 481 22.63 13.22 8.39
N THR A 482 21.46 12.67 8.07
CA THR A 482 21.01 11.39 8.60
C THR A 482 21.42 10.29 7.63
N ASP A 483 21.97 9.18 8.12
CA ASP A 483 22.39 8.07 7.24
C ASP A 483 21.21 7.43 6.52
N THR A 484 20.03 7.48 7.15
CA THR A 484 18.75 7.04 6.60
C THR A 484 17.63 7.98 7.03
N ASP A 485 16.75 8.38 6.11
CA ASP A 485 15.55 9.16 6.43
C ASP A 485 14.54 8.36 7.28
N ARG A 486 14.62 7.02 7.19
CA ARG A 486 13.79 6.08 7.94
C ARG A 486 14.53 4.81 8.38
N THR A 487 14.21 4.33 9.58
CA THR A 487 14.72 3.08 10.15
C THR A 487 13.64 2.34 10.95
N PHE A 488 13.79 1.05 11.23
CA PHE A 488 12.81 0.32 12.07
C PHE A 488 13.03 0.64 13.55
N ALA A 489 11.93 0.80 14.29
CA ALA A 489 11.98 1.01 15.73
C ALA A 489 12.71 -0.15 16.44
N GLY A 490 13.70 0.17 17.27
CA GLY A 490 14.56 -0.79 17.97
C GLY A 490 15.94 -1.01 17.35
N GLN A 491 16.26 -0.38 16.21
CA GLN A 491 17.59 -0.39 15.60
C GLN A 491 18.45 0.80 16.06
N ASP A 492 19.78 0.65 15.99
CA ASP A 492 20.71 1.76 16.17
C ASP A 492 20.69 2.66 14.94
N VAL A 493 20.74 3.97 15.18
CA VAL A 493 20.65 4.99 14.14
C VAL A 493 21.82 5.94 14.27
N GLN A 494 22.33 6.35 13.12
CA GLN A 494 23.48 7.22 13.00
C GLN A 494 23.13 8.49 12.21
N PHE A 495 23.64 9.61 12.69
CA PHE A 495 23.58 10.89 11.99
C PHE A 495 24.90 11.63 12.19
N SER A 496 25.19 12.54 11.29
CA SER A 496 26.37 13.38 11.33
C SER A 496 25.98 14.84 11.39
N ILE A 497 26.62 15.60 12.27
CA ILE A 497 26.58 17.05 12.25
C ILE A 497 27.79 17.52 11.45
N LEU A 498 27.55 18.10 10.29
CA LEU A 498 28.55 18.73 9.44
C LEU A 498 28.60 20.22 9.72
N ILE A 499 29.80 20.77 9.76
CA ILE A 499 30.01 22.22 9.83
C ILE A 499 31.07 22.58 8.82
N ARG A 500 30.65 23.20 7.72
CA ARG A 500 31.57 23.75 6.72
C ARG A 500 31.87 25.21 7.04
N ASN A 501 33.15 25.57 7.01
CA ASN A 501 33.61 26.96 7.15
C ASN A 501 33.90 27.59 5.78
N SER A 502 32.90 28.17 5.15
CA SER A 502 32.99 29.00 3.95
C SER A 502 33.30 30.49 4.23
N ALA A 503 33.63 30.89 5.48
CA ALA A 503 33.79 32.30 5.88
C ALA A 503 35.11 32.94 5.41
N GLY A 504 36.01 32.17 4.76
CA GLY A 504 37.30 32.66 4.28
C GLY A 504 38.33 32.97 5.38
N ARG A 505 38.03 32.62 6.64
CA ARG A 505 38.91 32.77 7.81
C ARG A 505 38.78 31.57 8.74
N LYS A 506 39.81 31.28 9.53
CA LYS A 506 39.77 30.24 10.58
C LYS A 506 38.73 30.61 11.66
N MET A 507 37.92 29.63 12.07
CA MET A 507 37.02 29.74 13.22
C MET A 507 37.57 28.91 14.38
N GLU A 508 37.51 29.43 15.61
CA GLU A 508 38.04 28.79 16.82
C GLU A 508 36.97 28.72 17.91
N ASP A 509 37.12 27.82 18.89
CA ASP A 509 36.26 27.68 20.07
C ASP A 509 34.76 27.47 19.76
N MET A 510 34.47 26.66 18.74
CA MET A 510 33.09 26.28 18.39
C MET A 510 32.59 25.18 19.33
N ARG A 511 31.31 25.27 19.70
CA ARG A 511 30.62 24.24 20.50
C ARG A 511 29.40 23.78 19.74
N VAL A 512 29.19 22.47 19.68
CA VAL A 512 27.96 21.89 19.14
C VAL A 512 27.27 21.16 20.28
N THR A 513 26.16 21.70 20.75
CA THR A 513 25.26 20.96 21.65
C THR A 513 24.28 20.20 20.77
N TYR A 514 23.95 18.96 21.10
CA TYR A 514 22.83 18.28 20.44
C TYR A 514 21.95 17.57 21.45
N SER A 515 20.67 17.45 21.12
CA SER A 515 19.70 16.58 21.77
C SER A 515 18.98 15.74 20.72
N VAL A 516 18.74 14.47 21.08
CA VAL A 516 17.87 13.57 20.33
C VAL A 516 16.62 13.36 21.16
N GLU A 517 15.47 13.74 20.63
CA GLU A 517 14.17 13.66 21.29
C GLU A 517 13.27 12.67 20.55
N ASP A 518 12.55 11.81 21.27
CA ASP A 518 11.51 10.97 20.64
C ASP A 518 10.27 11.79 20.23
N SER A 519 9.31 11.15 19.56
CA SER A 519 8.06 11.77 19.10
C SER A 519 7.18 12.32 20.22
N ASP A 520 7.42 11.91 21.47
CA ASP A 520 6.77 12.46 22.67
C ASP A 520 7.65 13.52 23.38
N ARG A 521 8.76 13.93 22.75
CA ARG A 521 9.73 14.92 23.23
C ARG A 521 10.44 14.54 24.52
N LYS A 522 10.63 13.25 24.74
CA LYS A 522 11.52 12.76 25.78
C LYS A 522 12.93 12.63 25.20
N VAL A 523 13.87 13.31 25.84
CA VAL A 523 15.29 13.25 25.47
C VAL A 523 15.79 11.81 25.60
N VAL A 524 16.39 11.31 24.53
CA VAL A 524 16.97 9.97 24.39
C VAL A 524 18.49 10.03 24.47
N ASP A 525 19.09 11.03 23.83
CA ASP A 525 20.52 11.33 23.94
C ASP A 525 20.74 12.85 23.99
N ASN A 526 21.78 13.30 24.68
CA ASN A 526 22.22 14.68 24.65
C ASN A 526 23.71 14.80 24.94
N ASN A 527 24.42 15.68 24.23
CA ASN A 527 25.83 15.87 24.46
C ASN A 527 26.33 17.23 23.94
N ILE A 528 27.55 17.58 24.33
CA ILE A 528 28.27 18.77 23.86
C ILE A 528 29.57 18.32 23.20
N LEU A 529 29.72 18.66 21.92
CA LEU A 529 30.91 18.41 21.11
C LEU A 529 31.71 19.70 21.03
N ALA A 530 32.95 19.68 21.54
CA ALA A 530 33.85 20.82 21.42
C ALA A 530 34.64 20.71 20.10
N ILE A 531 34.58 21.75 19.27
CA ILE A 531 35.32 21.84 18.01
C ILE A 531 36.40 22.93 18.19
N PRO A 532 37.67 22.55 18.37
CA PRO A 532 38.74 23.49 18.69
C PRO A 532 38.93 24.55 17.60
N SER A 533 38.93 24.13 16.33
CA SER A 533 38.98 25.03 15.19
C SER A 533 38.52 24.36 13.90
N ILE A 534 38.04 25.16 12.95
CA ILE A 534 37.76 24.76 11.56
C ILE A 534 38.47 25.75 10.62
N GLU A 535 39.37 25.28 9.77
CA GLU A 535 40.08 26.11 8.79
C GLU A 535 39.14 26.59 7.66
N ALA A 536 39.53 27.65 6.95
CA ALA A 536 38.75 28.15 5.82
C ALA A 536 38.65 27.09 4.70
N GLY A 537 37.42 26.75 4.30
CA GLY A 537 37.09 25.71 3.32
C GLY A 537 37.02 24.29 3.90
N GLU A 538 37.34 24.09 5.18
CA GLU A 538 37.27 22.79 5.85
C GLU A 538 35.82 22.43 6.23
N ILE A 539 35.52 21.13 6.25
CA ILE A 539 34.27 20.57 6.73
C ILE A 539 34.58 19.71 7.95
N HIS A 540 34.10 20.12 9.11
CA HIS A 540 34.14 19.29 10.30
C HIS A 540 32.94 18.33 10.30
N VAL A 541 33.17 17.07 10.64
CA VAL A 541 32.12 16.04 10.72
C VAL A 541 32.16 15.41 12.10
N SER A 542 31.06 15.50 12.82
CA SER A 542 30.84 14.79 14.07
C SER A 542 29.74 13.77 13.90
N THR A 543 30.07 12.50 14.02
CA THR A 543 29.14 11.40 13.81
C THR A 543 28.66 10.84 15.14
N ILE A 544 27.34 10.74 15.30
CA ILE A 544 26.65 10.36 16.52
C ILE A 544 25.75 9.16 16.22
N SER A 545 25.70 8.21 17.15
CA SER A 545 24.82 7.05 17.10
C SER A 545 24.00 6.92 18.37
N PHE A 546 22.71 6.59 18.24
CA PHE A 546 21.84 6.33 19.38
C PHE A 546 20.90 5.15 19.10
N ALA A 547 20.46 4.47 20.16
CA ALA A 547 19.52 3.36 20.07
C ALA A 547 18.07 3.85 20.04
N THR A 548 17.30 3.41 19.05
CA THR A 548 15.86 3.71 18.98
C THR A 548 15.05 2.79 19.92
N ARG A 549 13.88 3.26 20.34
CA ARG A 549 12.93 2.57 21.20
C ARG A 549 11.78 2.02 20.37
N LYS A 550 11.22 0.90 20.83
CA LYS A 550 9.94 0.37 20.35
C LYS A 550 8.82 1.41 20.59
N ASP A 551 7.85 1.45 19.68
CA ASP A 551 6.68 2.35 19.72
C ASP A 551 6.93 3.85 19.54
N THR A 552 8.16 4.27 19.24
CA THR A 552 8.44 5.66 18.85
C THR A 552 8.25 5.82 17.35
N SER A 553 7.55 6.88 16.91
CA SER A 553 7.25 7.09 15.49
C SER A 553 8.29 7.94 14.77
N ALA A 554 9.07 8.75 15.49
CA ALA A 554 10.11 9.60 14.95
C ALA A 554 11.09 10.05 16.05
N TYR A 555 12.30 10.43 15.65
CA TYR A 555 13.30 11.07 16.50
C TYR A 555 13.70 12.41 15.92
N ASN A 556 13.49 13.48 16.70
CA ASN A 556 13.93 14.82 16.36
C ASN A 556 15.35 15.03 16.90
N ILE A 557 16.28 15.26 16.00
CA ILE A 557 17.65 15.68 16.29
C ILE A 557 17.64 17.20 16.30
N ILE A 558 17.96 17.80 17.42
CA ILE A 558 18.13 19.24 17.57
C ILE A 558 19.60 19.47 17.86
N ALA A 559 20.28 20.23 17.02
CA ALA A 559 21.66 20.62 17.23
C ALA A 559 21.78 22.14 17.32
N GLU A 560 22.67 22.61 18.17
CA GLU A 560 22.94 24.02 18.41
C GLU A 560 24.44 24.24 18.25
N VAL A 561 24.82 24.99 17.23
CA VAL A 561 26.22 25.37 16.98
C VAL A 561 26.47 26.74 17.58
N GLY A 562 27.11 26.77 18.74
CA GLY A 562 27.57 27.97 19.44
C GLY A 562 28.92 28.46 18.91
N PHE A 563 28.98 29.73 18.52
CA PHE A 563 30.21 30.43 18.15
C PHE A 563 30.11 31.93 18.48
N ALA A 564 31.17 32.50 19.07
CA ALA A 564 31.26 33.93 19.42
C ALA A 564 30.07 34.48 20.24
N GLY A 565 29.51 33.68 21.15
CA GLY A 565 28.38 34.06 22.01
C GLY A 565 27.01 34.07 21.32
N ARG A 566 26.90 33.55 20.10
CA ARG A 566 25.64 33.32 19.39
C ARG A 566 25.51 31.83 19.03
N HIS A 567 24.29 31.41 18.70
CA HIS A 567 23.91 30.00 18.55
C HIS A 567 23.14 29.81 17.24
N ILE A 568 23.47 28.78 16.46
CA ILE A 568 22.75 28.38 15.25
C ILE A 568 21.99 27.10 15.59
N ASN A 569 20.65 27.12 15.58
CA ASN A 569 19.88 25.90 15.77
C ASN A 569 19.64 25.21 14.43
N LEU A 570 19.76 23.90 14.47
CA LEU A 570 19.47 22.96 13.41
C LEU A 570 18.49 21.96 13.97
N ALA A 571 17.59 21.51 13.12
CA ALA A 571 16.79 20.35 13.43
C ALA A 571 16.72 19.44 12.21
N SER A 572 16.75 18.15 12.47
CA SER A 572 16.44 17.11 11.50
C SER A 572 15.61 16.04 12.20
N THR A 573 14.87 15.26 11.44
CA THR A 573 14.04 14.20 12.01
C THR A 573 14.28 12.91 11.27
N ILE A 574 14.50 11.85 12.04
CA ILE A 574 14.55 10.50 11.53
C ILE A 574 13.19 9.87 11.81
N ASN A 575 12.45 9.53 10.76
CA ASN A 575 11.12 8.93 10.90
C ASN A 575 11.25 7.42 11.08
N MET A 576 10.46 6.81 11.94
CA MET A 576 10.50 5.36 12.13
C MET A 576 9.57 4.67 11.12
N TYR A 577 10.03 3.56 10.58
CA TYR A 577 9.12 2.55 10.06
C TYR A 577 8.41 1.90 11.24
N TRP A 578 7.09 2.02 11.22
CA TRP A 578 6.22 1.42 12.21
C TRP A 578 5.36 0.35 11.56
N MET A 579 5.06 -0.66 12.37
CA MET A 579 4.09 -1.68 12.05
C MET A 579 3.20 -1.83 13.27
N LYS A 580 1.90 -1.61 13.10
CA LYS A 580 0.91 -1.80 14.15
C LYS A 580 0.21 -3.11 13.88
N THR A 581 0.07 -3.93 14.91
CA THR A 581 -0.75 -5.13 14.85
C THR A 581 -1.88 -5.02 15.86
N ALA A 582 -3.04 -5.57 15.53
CA ALA A 582 -4.15 -5.77 16.45
C ALA A 582 -4.66 -7.20 16.28
N ILE A 583 -5.02 -7.88 17.37
CA ILE A 583 -5.59 -9.24 17.34
C ILE A 583 -6.89 -9.30 18.14
N LYS A 584 -7.90 -9.98 17.58
CA LYS A 584 -9.23 -10.18 18.17
C LYS A 584 -9.57 -11.67 18.20
N PRO A 585 -10.01 -12.23 19.34
CA PRO A 585 -10.52 -13.59 19.38
C PRO A 585 -11.86 -13.65 18.64
N GLY A 586 -12.14 -14.78 17.99
CA GLY A 586 -13.41 -15.04 17.30
C GLY A 586 -14.57 -15.29 18.26
N THR A 587 -14.28 -15.59 19.55
CA THR A 587 -15.29 -15.88 20.57
C THR A 587 -14.94 -15.23 21.91
N THR A 588 -15.94 -15.08 22.79
CA THR A 588 -15.76 -14.59 24.16
C THR A 588 -15.54 -15.72 25.17
N THR A 589 -15.80 -16.96 24.77
CA THR A 589 -15.62 -18.17 25.59
C THR A 589 -15.22 -19.34 24.70
N GLN A 590 -14.28 -20.16 25.16
CA GLN A 590 -13.76 -21.34 24.50
C GLN A 590 -13.66 -22.49 25.51
N PHE A 591 -13.86 -23.73 25.08
CA PHE A 591 -13.56 -24.90 25.90
C PHE A 591 -12.21 -25.49 25.46
N ALA A 592 -11.39 -25.85 26.45
CA ALA A 592 -10.15 -26.59 26.24
C ALA A 592 -10.50 -28.07 26.14
N ASP A 593 -10.95 -28.48 24.95
CA ASP A 593 -11.29 -29.87 24.62
C ASP A 593 -10.17 -30.58 23.85
N GLY A 594 -9.06 -29.88 23.57
CA GLY A 594 -7.94 -30.37 22.78
C GLY A 594 -8.22 -30.52 21.28
N LYS A 595 -9.42 -30.14 20.79
CA LYS A 595 -9.87 -30.39 19.41
C LYS A 595 -10.36 -29.13 18.69
N THR A 596 -10.97 -28.21 19.42
CA THR A 596 -11.55 -26.99 18.85
C THR A 596 -10.48 -25.88 18.80
N PRO A 597 -10.13 -25.36 17.61
CA PRO A 597 -9.13 -24.31 17.47
C PRO A 597 -9.64 -22.96 17.95
N VAL A 598 -8.74 -22.17 18.52
CA VAL A 598 -9.01 -20.77 18.84
C VAL A 598 -9.04 -19.96 17.54
N LEU A 599 -10.23 -19.48 17.17
CA LEU A 599 -10.38 -18.57 16.04
C LEU A 599 -9.92 -17.17 16.42
N PHE A 600 -9.27 -16.48 15.49
CA PHE A 600 -8.87 -15.10 15.66
C PHE A 600 -8.75 -14.38 14.31
N SER A 601 -8.83 -13.06 14.36
CA SER A 601 -8.46 -12.19 13.24
C SER A 601 -7.46 -11.13 13.71
N SER A 602 -6.53 -10.79 12.85
CA SER A 602 -5.53 -9.76 13.09
C SER A 602 -5.48 -8.78 11.92
N GLU A 603 -5.29 -7.51 12.26
CA GLU A 603 -5.03 -6.43 11.31
C GLU A 603 -3.59 -5.96 11.52
N ILE A 604 -2.82 -5.90 10.44
CA ILE A 604 -1.46 -5.35 10.43
C ILE A 604 -1.44 -4.13 9.51
N GLU A 605 -0.95 -3.02 10.03
CA GLU A 605 -0.88 -1.74 9.34
C GLU A 605 0.56 -1.23 9.38
N THR A 606 1.10 -0.74 8.27
CA THR A 606 2.48 -0.25 8.22
C THR A 606 2.64 0.99 7.34
N ASN A 607 3.57 1.87 7.70
CA ASN A 607 4.06 2.96 6.84
C ASN A 607 5.30 2.56 6.01
N TYR A 608 5.71 1.29 6.05
CA TYR A 608 6.81 0.79 5.24
C TYR A 608 6.37 0.80 3.76
N PRO A 609 7.10 1.46 2.85
CA PRO A 609 6.65 1.69 1.48
C PRO A 609 6.86 0.48 0.57
N MET A 610 7.62 -0.53 1.01
CA MET A 610 7.95 -1.72 0.23
C MET A 610 7.25 -2.96 0.79
N LYS A 611 7.18 -4.03 -0.02
CA LYS A 611 6.77 -5.33 0.50
C LYS A 611 7.85 -5.87 1.45
N SER A 612 7.44 -6.47 2.56
CA SER A 612 8.36 -7.10 3.53
C SER A 612 7.87 -8.47 3.95
N SER A 613 8.81 -9.42 4.07
CA SER A 613 8.54 -10.68 4.75
C SER A 613 8.65 -10.47 6.26
N VAL A 614 7.66 -10.94 7.01
CA VAL A 614 7.67 -10.91 8.48
C VAL A 614 7.31 -12.28 9.05
N THR A 615 7.91 -12.63 10.17
CA THR A 615 7.50 -13.78 10.97
C THR A 615 6.51 -13.33 12.03
N CYS A 616 5.34 -13.94 12.06
CA CYS A 616 4.26 -13.67 12.99
C CYS A 616 4.13 -14.81 14.01
N GLU A 617 4.24 -14.50 15.30
CA GLU A 617 3.96 -15.41 16.40
C GLU A 617 2.63 -15.06 17.06
N VAL A 618 1.74 -16.05 17.27
CA VAL A 618 0.52 -15.88 18.06
C VAL A 618 0.55 -16.81 19.27
N LYS A 619 0.39 -16.26 20.47
CA LYS A 619 0.46 -16.96 21.77
C LYS A 619 -0.88 -16.84 22.50
N LEU A 620 -1.32 -17.92 23.13
CA LEU A 620 -2.41 -17.87 24.11
C LEU A 620 -1.81 -17.83 25.52
N LEU A 621 -2.08 -16.76 26.26
CA LEU A 621 -1.59 -16.56 27.61
C LEU A 621 -2.73 -16.66 28.61
N ALA A 622 -2.47 -17.30 29.76
CA ALA A 622 -3.33 -17.20 30.95
C ALA A 622 -2.61 -16.36 32.02
N PRO A 623 -2.92 -15.05 32.15
CA PRO A 623 -2.20 -14.16 33.05
C PRO A 623 -2.31 -14.54 34.53
N SER A 624 -3.41 -15.18 34.94
CA SER A 624 -3.67 -15.66 36.32
C SER A 624 -2.63 -16.67 36.81
N ILE A 625 -2.08 -17.47 35.90
CA ILE A 625 -1.11 -18.53 36.18
C ILE A 625 0.24 -18.28 35.51
N GLU A 626 0.45 -17.07 34.97
CA GLU A 626 1.67 -16.62 34.28
C GLU A 626 2.21 -17.63 33.24
N LYS A 627 1.31 -18.32 32.54
CA LYS A 627 1.66 -19.44 31.66
C LYS A 627 1.27 -19.16 30.21
N VAL A 628 2.19 -19.45 29.28
CA VAL A 628 1.87 -19.61 27.86
C VAL A 628 1.20 -20.98 27.71
N ILE A 629 -0.08 -20.99 27.32
CA ILE A 629 -0.83 -22.23 27.17
C ILE A 629 -0.48 -22.93 25.86
N THR A 630 -0.39 -22.15 24.78
CA THR A 630 -0.07 -22.65 23.44
C THR A 630 0.44 -21.50 22.57
N ASN A 631 1.19 -21.80 21.50
CA ASN A 631 1.70 -20.82 20.56
C ASN A 631 1.68 -21.37 19.13
N LEU A 632 1.80 -20.46 18.17
CA LEU A 632 2.00 -20.77 16.76
C LEU A 632 2.88 -19.69 16.13
N THR A 633 3.57 -20.05 15.05
CA THR A 633 4.41 -19.14 14.27
C THR A 633 4.17 -19.37 12.77
N GLY A 634 4.14 -18.30 11.98
CA GLY A 634 4.07 -18.36 10.52
C GLY A 634 4.80 -17.18 9.87
N THR A 635 5.14 -17.29 8.58
CA THR A 635 5.81 -16.22 7.84
C THR A 635 4.90 -15.71 6.73
N PHE A 636 4.81 -14.38 6.58
CA PHE A 636 3.87 -13.71 5.67
C PHE A 636 4.54 -12.52 4.99
N GLU A 637 4.07 -12.18 3.79
CA GLU A 637 4.41 -10.92 3.14
C GLU A 637 3.38 -9.85 3.49
N ILE A 638 3.86 -8.67 3.87
CA ILE A 638 3.06 -7.47 4.12
C ILE A 638 3.28 -6.49 2.97
N GLU A 639 2.19 -6.04 2.36
CA GLU A 639 2.18 -5.00 1.33
C GLU A 639 2.38 -3.61 1.97
N GLY A 640 3.23 -2.78 1.35
CA GLY A 640 3.53 -1.45 1.88
C GLY A 640 2.35 -0.48 1.76
N GLY A 641 1.99 0.19 2.85
CA GLY A 641 0.95 1.22 2.88
C GLY A 641 -0.51 0.72 2.88
N GLU A 642 -0.74 -0.59 2.94
CA GLU A 642 -2.07 -1.19 3.06
C GLU A 642 -2.25 -1.94 4.38
N VAL A 643 -3.50 -2.13 4.80
CA VAL A 643 -3.83 -2.95 5.98
C VAL A 643 -3.89 -4.40 5.53
N THR A 644 -2.96 -5.22 6.01
CA THR A 644 -2.96 -6.67 5.80
C THR A 644 -3.83 -7.34 6.86
N VAL A 645 -4.79 -8.15 6.45
CA VAL A 645 -5.66 -8.90 7.37
C VAL A 645 -5.18 -10.36 7.43
N LEU A 646 -4.87 -10.83 8.63
CA LEU A 646 -4.53 -12.22 8.90
C LEU A 646 -5.68 -12.91 9.64
N GLU A 647 -6.15 -14.03 9.12
CA GLU A 647 -7.15 -14.86 9.79
C GLU A 647 -6.52 -16.12 10.37
N SER A 648 -7.15 -16.73 11.37
CA SER A 648 -6.71 -18.02 11.94
C SER A 648 -6.64 -19.15 10.90
N SER A 649 -7.32 -19.02 9.76
CA SER A 649 -7.28 -19.98 8.65
C SER A 649 -5.93 -20.01 7.91
N VAL A 650 -5.12 -18.97 8.06
CA VAL A 650 -3.79 -18.85 7.42
C VAL A 650 -2.67 -19.42 8.30
N PHE A 651 -3.02 -19.85 9.52
CA PHE A 651 -2.11 -20.46 10.49
C PHE A 651 -2.49 -21.92 10.77
N PRO A 652 -1.56 -22.74 11.28
CA PRO A 652 -1.92 -24.00 11.94
C PRO A 652 -2.96 -23.76 13.06
N PRO A 653 -3.85 -24.73 13.33
CA PRO A 653 -4.90 -24.56 14.35
C PRO A 653 -4.29 -24.36 15.74
N LEU A 654 -4.62 -23.24 16.39
CA LEU A 654 -4.22 -22.97 17.77
C LEU A 654 -5.08 -23.78 18.75
N LEU A 655 -4.63 -24.98 19.13
CA LEU A 655 -5.36 -25.88 20.03
C LEU A 655 -4.97 -25.63 21.48
N ILE A 656 -5.98 -25.63 22.37
CA ILE A 656 -5.80 -25.48 23.83
C ILE A 656 -5.75 -26.88 24.47
N PRO A 657 -4.64 -27.27 25.13
CA PRO A 657 -4.56 -28.55 25.81
C PRO A 657 -5.60 -28.63 26.96
N PRO A 658 -6.37 -29.72 27.05
CA PRO A 658 -7.46 -29.84 28.01
C PRO A 658 -7.01 -29.89 29.47
N ASP A 659 -5.73 -30.16 29.72
CA ASP A 659 -5.11 -30.24 31.04
C ASP A 659 -4.15 -29.07 31.34
N ALA A 660 -4.16 -28.00 30.52
CA ALA A 660 -3.25 -26.88 30.72
C ALA A 660 -3.52 -26.08 32.01
N ALA A 661 -4.75 -26.12 32.53
CA ALA A 661 -5.20 -25.54 33.80
C ALA A 661 -6.43 -26.29 34.37
N GLU A 662 -6.98 -25.85 35.50
CA GLU A 662 -8.20 -26.39 36.11
C GLU A 662 -9.31 -25.33 36.21
N GLY A 663 -10.55 -25.67 35.87
CA GLY A 663 -11.70 -24.76 36.00
C GLY A 663 -11.82 -23.80 34.82
N VAL A 664 -12.05 -22.50 35.06
CA VAL A 664 -12.21 -21.49 34.01
C VAL A 664 -11.10 -20.45 34.18
N GLU A 665 -10.27 -20.29 33.15
CA GLU A 665 -9.21 -19.28 33.13
C GLU A 665 -9.56 -18.10 32.24
N ARG A 666 -9.07 -16.92 32.62
CA ARG A 666 -9.13 -15.72 31.79
C ARG A 666 -7.87 -15.66 30.92
N CYS A 667 -8.02 -15.79 29.61
CA CYS A 667 -6.91 -15.84 28.66
C CYS A 667 -6.88 -14.61 27.74
N VAL A 668 -5.71 -14.33 27.16
CA VAL A 668 -5.50 -13.30 26.13
C VAL A 668 -4.70 -13.89 24.97
N LEU A 669 -5.02 -13.49 23.73
CA LEU A 669 -4.15 -13.75 22.58
C LEU A 669 -3.11 -12.65 22.50
N GLN A 670 -1.85 -13.01 22.29
CA GLN A 670 -0.75 -12.09 22.03
C GLN A 670 -0.21 -12.38 20.64
N ILE A 671 -0.07 -11.35 19.80
CA ILE A 671 0.57 -11.44 18.49
C ILE A 671 1.88 -10.65 18.53
N ARG A 672 2.94 -11.21 17.94
CA ARG A 672 4.24 -10.56 17.72
C ARG A 672 4.64 -10.68 16.26
N LEU A 673 5.19 -9.62 15.71
CA LEU A 673 5.78 -9.59 14.38
C LEU A 673 7.29 -9.41 14.52
N LEU A 674 8.06 -10.19 13.77
CA LEU A 674 9.51 -10.19 13.70
C LEU A 674 9.94 -9.92 12.25
N ASN A 675 10.99 -9.14 12.04
CA ASN A 675 11.60 -8.95 10.71
C ASN A 675 12.46 -10.16 10.30
N GLU A 676 13.06 -10.12 9.11
CA GLU A 676 13.91 -11.21 8.58
C GLU A 676 15.15 -11.51 9.44
N GLU A 677 15.62 -10.52 10.22
CA GLU A 677 16.73 -10.67 11.16
C GLU A 677 16.30 -11.24 12.53
N GLY A 678 15.00 -11.48 12.72
CA GLY A 678 14.41 -11.95 13.97
C GLY A 678 14.17 -10.85 15.01
N HIS A 679 14.34 -9.58 14.66
CA HIS A 679 14.04 -8.45 15.53
C HIS A 679 12.53 -8.19 15.61
N GLU A 680 12.01 -8.04 16.82
CA GLU A 680 10.58 -7.75 17.05
C GLU A 680 10.23 -6.32 16.62
N ILE A 681 9.31 -6.23 15.64
CA ILE A 681 8.88 -4.96 15.02
C ILE A 681 7.50 -4.51 15.50
N ALA A 682 6.65 -5.42 16.00
CA ALA A 682 5.34 -5.08 16.54
C ALA A 682 4.84 -6.13 17.53
N GLU A 683 4.07 -5.72 18.55
CA GLU A 683 3.41 -6.61 19.49
C GLU A 683 2.01 -6.06 19.84
N SER A 684 1.01 -6.95 19.98
CA SER A 684 -0.28 -6.57 20.57
C SER A 684 -0.93 -7.72 21.32
N ALA A 685 -1.85 -7.39 22.22
CA ALA A 685 -2.66 -8.36 22.94
C ALA A 685 -4.15 -8.09 22.73
N SER A 686 -4.94 -9.17 22.68
CA SER A 686 -6.38 -9.10 22.53
C SER A 686 -7.08 -8.67 23.82
N LYS A 687 -8.38 -8.33 23.69
CA LYS A 687 -9.27 -8.35 24.85
C LYS A 687 -9.31 -9.76 25.46
N PRO A 688 -9.47 -9.88 26.79
CA PRO A 688 -9.53 -11.17 27.46
C PRO A 688 -10.80 -11.93 27.08
N PHE A 689 -10.67 -13.26 27.04
CA PHE A 689 -11.77 -14.21 26.86
C PHE A 689 -11.60 -15.40 27.81
N TYR A 690 -12.64 -16.21 28.01
CA TYR A 690 -12.61 -17.29 29.00
C TYR A 690 -12.36 -18.65 28.36
N VAL A 691 -11.54 -19.46 29.03
CA VAL A 691 -11.23 -20.84 28.62
C VAL A 691 -11.62 -21.81 29.73
N GLY A 692 -12.52 -22.76 29.44
CA GLY A 692 -12.96 -23.79 30.40
C GLY A 692 -12.22 -25.12 30.23
N PHE A 693 -11.60 -25.63 31.29
CA PHE A 693 -10.85 -26.89 31.36
C PHE A 693 -11.66 -27.97 32.09
N VAL A 694 -11.73 -29.19 31.54
CA VAL A 694 -12.59 -30.28 32.05
C VAL A 694 -11.76 -31.42 32.66
N ARG A 695 -11.95 -31.74 33.94
CA ARG A 695 -11.31 -32.89 34.62
C ARG A 695 -11.86 -34.23 34.10
N ARG A 696 -11.00 -35.17 33.70
CA ARG A 696 -11.34 -36.59 33.45
C ARG A 696 -10.25 -37.53 34.01
N GLY A 697 -10.63 -38.77 34.35
CA GLY A 697 -9.79 -39.87 34.91
C GLY A 697 -8.62 -40.29 34.01
N PRO A 698 -8.14 -41.57 34.02
CA PRO A 698 -7.02 -41.98 33.17
C PRO A 698 -7.26 -41.57 31.72
N GLN A 699 -6.37 -40.78 31.14
CA GLN A 699 -6.53 -40.25 29.79
C GLN A 699 -5.54 -40.92 28.85
N VAL A 700 -6.03 -41.22 27.66
CA VAL A 700 -5.20 -41.62 26.52
C VAL A 700 -5.30 -40.48 25.52
N VAL A 701 -4.17 -39.93 25.12
CA VAL A 701 -4.10 -38.92 24.05
C VAL A 701 -3.28 -39.51 22.93
N ILE A 702 -3.83 -39.45 21.71
CA ILE A 702 -3.11 -39.80 20.50
C ILE A 702 -2.60 -38.50 19.89
N GLU A 703 -1.28 -38.33 19.86
CA GLU A 703 -0.60 -37.25 19.17
C GLU A 703 -0.07 -37.79 17.85
N SER A 704 -0.79 -37.49 16.76
CA SER A 704 -0.39 -37.91 15.42
C SER A 704 -0.76 -36.83 14.42
N GLU A 705 0.19 -36.41 13.59
CA GLU A 705 -0.10 -35.55 12.44
C GLU A 705 -0.79 -36.38 11.36
N LEU A 706 -2.12 -36.38 11.40
CA LEU A 706 -2.91 -37.12 10.43
C LEU A 706 -3.06 -36.37 9.12
N LYS A 707 -2.74 -37.05 8.02
CA LYS A 707 -3.18 -36.65 6.69
C LYS A 707 -4.66 -36.99 6.54
N SER A 708 -5.40 -36.19 5.78
CA SER A 708 -6.80 -36.47 5.44
C SER A 708 -6.96 -37.77 4.63
N SER A 709 -5.90 -38.16 3.93
CA SER A 709 -5.79 -39.43 3.23
C SER A 709 -4.38 -40.01 3.28
N TYR A 710 -4.29 -41.34 3.25
CA TYR A 710 -3.03 -42.08 3.23
C TYR A 710 -3.04 -43.16 2.16
N THR A 711 -1.90 -43.42 1.56
CA THR A 711 -1.75 -44.46 0.54
C THR A 711 -1.23 -45.77 1.15
N PRO A 712 -1.69 -46.96 0.69
CA PRO A 712 -1.09 -48.23 1.08
C PRO A 712 0.43 -48.22 0.90
N GLY A 713 1.16 -48.51 1.98
CA GLY A 713 2.62 -48.43 2.05
C GLY A 713 3.16 -47.19 2.78
N ASP A 714 2.35 -46.13 2.95
CA ASP A 714 2.71 -44.99 3.80
C ASP A 714 2.90 -45.42 5.26
N TYR A 715 3.77 -44.70 5.97
CA TYR A 715 3.91 -44.83 7.41
C TYR A 715 3.07 -43.76 8.09
N LEU A 716 2.21 -44.19 8.99
CA LEU A 716 1.53 -43.38 9.97
C LEU A 716 2.23 -43.63 11.30
N SER A 717 2.87 -42.61 11.83
CA SER A 717 3.46 -42.65 13.17
C SER A 717 2.71 -41.68 14.08
N GLY A 718 2.60 -42.06 15.34
CA GLY A 718 2.06 -41.20 16.37
C GLY A 718 2.62 -41.59 17.73
N THR A 719 2.40 -40.72 18.69
CA THR A 719 2.76 -40.95 20.08
C THR A 719 1.47 -41.08 20.87
N ILE A 720 1.41 -42.08 21.75
CA ILE A 720 0.33 -42.24 22.71
C ILE A 720 0.85 -41.85 24.08
N VAL A 721 0.23 -40.82 24.64
CA VAL A 721 0.49 -40.37 26.00
C VAL A 721 -0.62 -40.93 26.89
N VAL A 722 -0.23 -41.75 27.85
CA VAL A 722 -1.14 -42.28 28.87
C VAL A 722 -0.91 -41.52 30.17
N SER A 723 -1.92 -40.80 30.62
CA SER A 723 -1.87 -40.02 31.87
C SER A 723 -2.77 -40.67 32.91
N ASP A 724 -2.17 -41.31 33.90
CA ASP A 724 -2.87 -41.91 35.05
C ASP A 724 -2.45 -41.27 36.39
N LYS A 725 -2.70 -39.96 36.50
CA LYS A 725 -2.36 -39.17 37.70
C LYS A 725 -2.98 -39.70 39.00
N ASN A 726 -4.04 -40.52 38.91
CA ASN A 726 -4.73 -41.10 40.07
C ASN A 726 -4.35 -42.56 40.35
N LYS A 727 -3.42 -43.17 39.59
CA LYS A 727 -2.99 -44.57 39.71
C LYS A 727 -4.17 -45.56 39.66
N ALA A 728 -5.12 -45.33 38.78
CA ALA A 728 -6.30 -46.18 38.61
C ALA A 728 -6.08 -47.36 37.64
N ILE A 729 -4.95 -47.41 36.94
CA ILE A 729 -4.56 -48.51 36.04
C ILE A 729 -3.76 -49.56 36.83
N GLU A 730 -4.28 -50.80 36.87
CA GLU A 730 -3.63 -51.94 37.55
C GLU A 730 -2.76 -52.78 36.57
N PRO A 731 -1.84 -53.63 37.06
CA PRO A 731 -0.95 -54.47 36.24
C PRO A 731 -1.59 -55.37 35.15
N PRO A 732 -2.84 -55.86 35.26
CA PRO A 732 -3.44 -56.63 34.17
C PRO A 732 -4.00 -55.75 33.02
N ALA A 733 -3.71 -54.45 33.00
CA ALA A 733 -4.15 -53.55 31.93
C ALA A 733 -3.32 -53.70 30.65
N ARG A 734 -3.99 -53.54 29.50
CA ARG A 734 -3.37 -53.54 28.17
C ARG A 734 -3.80 -52.33 27.37
N LEU A 735 -2.86 -51.70 26.67
CA LEU A 735 -3.10 -50.64 25.70
C LEU A 735 -3.18 -51.28 24.31
N HIS A 736 -4.34 -51.16 23.67
CA HIS A 736 -4.55 -51.57 22.29
C HIS A 736 -4.54 -50.34 21.39
N ILE A 737 -3.70 -50.39 20.35
CA ILE A 737 -3.68 -49.42 19.26
C ILE A 737 -4.24 -50.16 18.04
N GLU A 738 -5.35 -49.68 17.51
CA GLU A 738 -6.09 -50.36 16.45
C GLU A 738 -6.61 -49.37 15.41
N TYR A 739 -6.62 -49.74 14.13
CA TYR A 739 -7.38 -49.04 13.10
C TYR A 739 -8.81 -49.58 13.08
N CYS A 740 -9.78 -48.72 13.31
CA CYS A 740 -11.20 -49.03 13.24
C CYS A 740 -11.78 -48.46 11.96
N ALA A 741 -12.12 -49.32 11.00
CA ALA A 741 -12.85 -48.95 9.80
C ALA A 741 -14.33 -48.66 10.12
N ASP A 742 -14.96 -47.79 9.33
CA ASP A 742 -16.39 -47.45 9.48
C ASP A 742 -17.32 -48.64 9.18
N SER A 743 -16.82 -49.67 8.48
CA SER A 743 -17.52 -50.95 8.29
C SER A 743 -17.61 -51.81 9.55
N GLY A 744 -16.86 -51.44 10.60
CA GLY A 744 -16.71 -52.22 11.83
C GLY A 744 -15.53 -53.19 11.81
N GLN A 745 -14.74 -53.24 10.73
CA GLN A 745 -13.49 -54.01 10.71
C GLN A 745 -12.44 -53.35 11.61
N ILE A 746 -11.76 -54.15 12.42
CA ILE A 746 -10.69 -53.69 13.33
C ILE A 746 -9.38 -54.37 12.92
N LEU A 747 -8.32 -53.57 12.75
CA LEU A 747 -6.96 -54.03 12.50
C LEU A 747 -6.09 -53.63 13.68
N GLU A 748 -5.53 -54.60 14.42
CA GLU A 748 -4.61 -54.32 15.52
C GLU A 748 -3.27 -53.83 14.94
N ILE A 749 -2.79 -52.70 15.48
CA ILE A 749 -1.50 -52.09 15.14
C ILE A 749 -0.47 -52.54 16.16
N GLU A 750 -0.76 -52.30 17.45
CA GLU A 750 0.08 -52.68 18.57
C GLU A 750 -0.77 -53.04 19.80
N ASN A 751 -0.20 -53.87 20.68
CA ASN A 751 -0.83 -54.33 21.91
C ASN A 751 0.24 -54.42 23.01
N LEU A 752 0.14 -53.53 24.00
CA LEU A 752 1.18 -53.28 24.98
C LEU A 752 0.69 -53.57 26.40
N THR A 753 1.57 -54.10 27.23
CA THR A 753 1.35 -54.36 28.66
C THR A 753 1.50 -53.09 29.49
N SER A 754 0.92 -53.07 30.69
CA SER A 754 0.97 -51.90 31.58
C SER A 754 2.39 -51.41 31.88
N GLU A 755 3.38 -52.31 31.94
CA GLU A 755 4.78 -51.94 32.18
C GLU A 755 5.39 -51.15 31.00
N GLU A 756 4.85 -51.31 29.80
CA GLU A 756 5.37 -50.68 28.57
C GLU A 756 4.82 -49.26 28.34
N PHE A 757 3.67 -48.90 28.94
CA PHE A 757 3.01 -47.60 28.68
C PHE A 757 2.76 -46.71 29.91
N LEU A 758 2.93 -47.20 31.15
CA LEU A 758 2.59 -46.41 32.35
C LEU A 758 3.59 -45.31 32.69
N ASP A 759 4.84 -45.43 32.22
CA ASP A 759 5.93 -44.50 32.54
C ASP A 759 6.61 -43.91 31.29
N ASN A 760 6.15 -44.23 30.08
CA ASN A 760 6.74 -43.77 28.82
C ASN A 760 5.68 -43.38 27.80
N ASP A 761 5.99 -42.36 27.01
CA ASP A 761 5.27 -42.07 25.78
C ASP A 761 5.45 -43.22 24.79
N VAL A 762 4.35 -43.77 24.31
CA VAL A 762 4.36 -44.93 23.40
C VAL A 762 4.35 -44.43 21.97
N GLY A 763 5.51 -44.46 21.32
CA GLY A 763 5.58 -44.27 19.87
C GLY A 763 5.06 -45.53 19.16
N PHE A 764 4.09 -45.38 18.27
CA PHE A 764 3.68 -46.44 17.35
C PHE A 764 4.00 -46.03 15.91
N GLN A 765 4.35 -47.02 15.10
CA GLN A 765 4.55 -46.82 13.67
C GLN A 765 3.79 -47.88 12.89
N TRP A 766 2.73 -47.43 12.21
CA TRP A 766 1.89 -48.28 11.39
C TRP A 766 2.21 -48.09 9.91
N ARG A 767 2.69 -49.15 9.25
CA ARG A 767 2.77 -49.19 7.79
C ARG A 767 1.40 -49.60 7.25
N ILE A 768 0.75 -48.70 6.53
CA ILE A 768 -0.63 -48.88 6.10
C ILE A 768 -0.71 -50.07 5.14
N PRO A 769 -1.47 -51.13 5.50
CA PRO A 769 -1.54 -52.35 4.71
C PRO A 769 -2.38 -52.14 3.45
N HIS A 770 -2.22 -53.04 2.47
CA HIS A 770 -3.12 -53.07 1.33
C HIS A 770 -4.45 -53.71 1.75
N ILE A 771 -5.51 -52.90 1.83
CA ILE A 771 -6.87 -53.39 2.13
C ILE A 771 -7.50 -53.84 0.79
N GLU A 772 -7.55 -55.15 0.56
CA GLU A 772 -8.14 -55.75 -0.64
C GLU A 772 -9.61 -55.33 -0.81
N ALA A 773 -10.11 -55.36 -2.06
CA ALA A 773 -11.34 -54.77 -2.62
C ALA A 773 -12.64 -54.84 -1.76
N GLY A 774 -12.62 -54.16 -0.62
CA GLY A 774 -13.76 -53.93 0.27
C GLY A 774 -14.54 -52.67 -0.10
N SER A 775 -15.67 -52.50 0.57
CA SER A 775 -16.54 -51.33 0.48
C SER A 775 -15.80 -50.04 0.85
N GLN A 776 -16.29 -48.88 0.42
CA GLN A 776 -15.68 -47.59 0.80
C GLN A 776 -15.57 -47.42 2.33
N SER A 777 -16.49 -48.02 3.08
CA SER A 777 -16.50 -48.06 4.55
C SER A 777 -15.36 -48.85 5.18
N ASP A 778 -14.72 -49.79 4.47
CA ASP A 778 -13.55 -50.52 4.98
C ASP A 778 -12.26 -49.65 4.94
N ARG A 779 -12.28 -48.61 4.11
CA ARG A 779 -11.11 -47.75 3.80
C ARG A 779 -11.19 -46.38 4.45
N VAL A 780 -12.24 -46.09 5.20
CA VAL A 780 -12.33 -44.86 5.97
C VAL A 780 -12.50 -45.26 7.43
N GLY A 781 -11.70 -44.67 8.29
CA GLY A 781 -11.61 -45.11 9.67
C GLY A 781 -10.80 -44.16 10.54
N ARG A 782 -10.50 -44.60 11.76
CA ARG A 782 -9.76 -43.84 12.77
C ARG A 782 -8.73 -44.75 13.43
N ILE A 783 -7.64 -44.17 13.93
CA ILE A 783 -6.82 -44.86 14.92
C ILE A 783 -7.52 -44.74 16.26
N ARG A 784 -7.74 -45.86 16.93
CA ARG A 784 -8.26 -45.93 18.28
C ARG A 784 -7.17 -46.50 19.18
N ALA A 785 -6.96 -45.81 20.30
CA ALA A 785 -6.13 -46.25 21.38
C ALA A 785 -7.00 -46.47 22.61
N ARG A 786 -7.01 -47.68 23.16
CA ARG A 786 -7.84 -47.99 24.33
C ARG A 786 -7.11 -48.82 25.36
N ILE A 787 -7.38 -48.53 26.63
CA ILE A 787 -6.84 -49.28 27.76
C ILE A 787 -7.92 -50.24 28.25
N VAL A 788 -7.62 -51.53 28.22
CA VAL A 788 -8.51 -52.60 28.65
C VAL A 788 -7.93 -53.25 29.90
N MET A 789 -8.72 -53.31 30.97
CA MET A 789 -8.33 -53.92 32.24
C MET A 789 -9.40 -54.94 32.66
N ARG A 790 -8.99 -56.19 32.87
CA ARG A 790 -9.90 -57.31 33.22
C ARG A 790 -11.09 -57.43 32.25
N GLY A 791 -10.86 -57.17 30.97
CA GLY A 791 -11.88 -57.23 29.91
C GLY A 791 -12.83 -56.03 29.85
N LYS A 792 -12.62 -54.97 30.66
CA LYS A 792 -13.38 -53.72 30.57
C LYS A 792 -12.51 -52.58 30.03
N GLU A 793 -13.07 -51.80 29.12
CA GLU A 793 -12.45 -50.57 28.62
C GLU A 793 -12.49 -49.49 29.72
N ILE A 794 -11.31 -48.96 30.05
CA ILE A 794 -11.11 -47.97 31.12
C ILE A 794 -10.98 -46.56 30.53
N SER A 795 -10.29 -46.43 29.39
CA SER A 795 -10.11 -45.18 28.68
C SER A 795 -9.91 -45.46 27.20
N THR A 796 -10.37 -44.56 26.36
CA THR A 796 -10.28 -44.68 24.90
C THR A 796 -10.08 -43.30 24.28
N SER A 797 -9.32 -43.26 23.21
CA SER A 797 -9.06 -42.07 22.42
C SER A 797 -9.08 -42.44 20.96
N GLU A 798 -9.63 -41.56 20.15
CA GLU A 798 -9.69 -41.74 18.71
C GLU A 798 -9.07 -40.53 18.04
N SER A 799 -8.30 -40.81 17.00
CA SER A 799 -7.77 -39.82 16.08
C SER A 799 -8.87 -39.22 15.21
N ASP A 800 -8.53 -38.20 14.44
CA ASP A 800 -9.38 -37.75 13.34
C ASP A 800 -9.58 -38.86 12.30
N ARG A 801 -10.71 -38.77 11.59
CA ARG A 801 -11.06 -39.71 10.54
C ARG A 801 -10.19 -39.43 9.33
N PHE A 802 -9.54 -40.47 8.83
CA PHE A 802 -8.76 -40.41 7.60
C PHE A 802 -9.21 -41.51 6.64
N SER A 803 -8.92 -41.30 5.37
CA SER A 803 -9.21 -42.28 4.32
C SER A 803 -7.92 -42.97 3.88
N ILE A 804 -7.95 -44.29 3.78
CA ILE A 804 -6.93 -45.06 3.09
C ILE A 804 -7.31 -45.05 1.62
N GLU A 805 -6.52 -44.33 0.83
CA GLU A 805 -6.75 -44.22 -0.60
C GLU A 805 -6.64 -45.60 -1.24
N HIS A 806 -7.68 -45.96 -1.98
CA HIS A 806 -7.54 -47.06 -2.90
C HIS A 806 -6.70 -46.57 -4.07
N ILE A 807 -5.40 -46.86 -4.01
CA ILE A 807 -4.53 -46.66 -5.17
C ILE A 807 -4.89 -47.74 -6.19
N THR A 808 -5.94 -47.49 -6.96
CA THR A 808 -5.85 -47.80 -8.37
C THR A 808 -5.11 -46.64 -8.99
N THR A 809 -3.82 -46.80 -9.25
CA THR A 809 -3.04 -45.84 -10.03
C THR A 809 -3.70 -45.74 -11.41
N ARG A 810 -4.70 -44.89 -11.59
CA ARG A 810 -5.27 -44.61 -12.91
C ARG A 810 -4.33 -43.64 -13.59
N VAL A 811 -3.27 -44.21 -14.15
CA VAL A 811 -2.46 -43.56 -15.17
C VAL A 811 -2.92 -44.11 -16.50
N ASN A 812 -3.54 -43.27 -17.30
CA ASN A 812 -4.10 -43.67 -18.59
C ASN A 812 -3.46 -42.87 -19.73
N ILE A 813 -3.32 -43.54 -20.87
CA ILE A 813 -2.92 -42.93 -22.11
C ILE A 813 -4.18 -42.27 -22.70
N ASP A 814 -4.28 -40.96 -22.48
CA ASP A 814 -5.41 -40.13 -22.88
C ASP A 814 -5.46 -39.97 -24.41
N SER A 815 -4.30 -39.90 -25.06
CA SER A 815 -4.21 -39.97 -26.52
C SER A 815 -2.85 -40.46 -27.01
N LEU A 816 -2.84 -41.17 -28.13
CA LEU A 816 -1.66 -41.54 -28.92
C LEU A 816 -1.90 -41.04 -30.35
N ARG A 817 -1.10 -40.06 -30.79
CA ARG A 817 -1.23 -39.44 -32.12
C ARG A 817 0.02 -39.72 -32.93
N VAL A 818 -0.14 -40.46 -34.01
CA VAL A 818 0.95 -40.92 -34.88
C VAL A 818 0.52 -40.79 -36.34
N PRO A 819 1.46 -40.62 -37.29
CA PRO A 819 1.14 -40.60 -38.71
C PRO A 819 0.49 -41.91 -39.14
N LYS A 820 -0.62 -41.84 -39.89
CA LYS A 820 -1.36 -43.03 -40.35
C LYS A 820 -0.68 -43.80 -41.49
N ARG A 821 0.41 -43.27 -42.06
CA ARG A 821 1.12 -43.83 -43.23
C ARG A 821 2.63 -43.67 -43.07
N SER A 822 3.40 -44.73 -43.35
CA SER A 822 4.87 -44.74 -43.36
C SER A 822 5.41 -45.86 -44.27
N HIS A 823 6.73 -46.13 -44.30
CA HIS A 823 7.34 -47.26 -45.02
C HIS A 823 8.36 -47.99 -44.13
N ILE A 824 8.78 -49.19 -44.53
CA ILE A 824 9.83 -49.97 -43.84
C ILE A 824 11.16 -49.21 -43.96
N GLY A 825 11.82 -48.92 -42.83
CA GLY A 825 12.99 -48.03 -42.74
C GLY A 825 12.62 -46.55 -42.54
N GLY A 826 11.35 -46.18 -42.70
CA GLY A 826 10.84 -44.83 -42.47
C GLY A 826 10.87 -44.45 -40.99
N LYS A 827 11.13 -43.17 -40.72
CA LYS A 827 11.13 -42.60 -39.37
C LYS A 827 9.76 -42.00 -39.05
N ILE A 828 9.16 -42.43 -37.94
CA ILE A 828 7.91 -41.89 -37.41
C ILE A 828 8.16 -41.12 -36.12
N SER A 829 7.49 -39.99 -35.99
CA SER A 829 7.43 -39.20 -34.76
C SER A 829 5.97 -38.93 -34.44
N GLY A 830 5.64 -38.84 -33.16
CA GLY A 830 4.27 -38.65 -32.72
C GLY A 830 4.23 -38.04 -31.34
N TRP A 831 3.03 -37.98 -30.79
CA TRP A 831 2.81 -37.42 -29.47
C TRP A 831 1.82 -38.25 -28.67
N LEU A 832 2.11 -38.39 -27.38
CA LEU A 832 1.33 -39.18 -26.45
C LEU A 832 1.05 -38.35 -25.19
N ARG A 833 -0.22 -38.29 -24.80
CA ARG A 833 -0.64 -37.67 -23.55
C ARG A 833 -0.89 -38.73 -22.50
N ILE A 834 -0.19 -38.60 -21.38
CA ILE A 834 -0.43 -39.38 -20.18
C ILE A 834 -1.14 -38.47 -19.19
N ARG A 835 -2.34 -38.87 -18.77
CA ARG A 835 -3.08 -38.21 -17.71
C ARG A 835 -2.88 -39.02 -16.43
N ARG A 836 -2.41 -38.34 -15.37
CA ARG A 836 -2.22 -38.95 -14.06
C ARG A 836 -3.23 -38.33 -13.11
N ASN A 837 -4.09 -39.14 -12.53
CA ASN A 837 -5.13 -38.66 -11.61
C ASN A 837 -4.61 -38.46 -10.17
N THR A 838 -3.40 -38.93 -9.84
CA THR A 838 -2.79 -38.81 -8.48
C THR A 838 -1.29 -38.49 -8.55
N GLU A 839 -0.76 -37.69 -7.62
CA GLU A 839 0.63 -37.20 -7.64
C GLU A 839 1.66 -38.10 -6.94
N GLN A 840 1.23 -39.15 -6.24
CA GLN A 840 2.11 -40.05 -5.48
C GLN A 840 2.31 -41.42 -6.16
N GLY A 841 3.48 -42.04 -5.97
CA GLY A 841 3.85 -43.39 -6.45
C GLY A 841 5.04 -43.46 -7.42
N ASP A 842 5.72 -44.62 -7.45
CA ASP A 842 6.88 -44.95 -8.29
C ASP A 842 6.66 -44.60 -9.79
N PRO A 843 7.73 -44.36 -10.57
CA PRO A 843 7.59 -43.99 -11.98
C PRO A 843 6.98 -45.14 -12.80
N ALA A 844 5.85 -44.88 -13.46
CA ALA A 844 5.31 -45.77 -14.48
C ALA A 844 6.27 -45.83 -15.68
N PHE A 845 6.39 -47.00 -16.31
CA PHE A 845 7.19 -47.21 -17.52
C PHE A 845 6.30 -47.22 -18.76
N LEU A 846 6.60 -46.34 -19.69
CA LEU A 846 6.02 -46.36 -21.04
C LEU A 846 6.90 -47.25 -21.92
N THR A 847 6.32 -48.31 -22.45
CA THR A 847 6.94 -49.18 -23.47
C THR A 847 6.19 -48.99 -24.78
N MET A 848 6.90 -48.66 -25.85
CA MET A 848 6.34 -48.59 -27.20
C MET A 848 6.93 -49.69 -28.07
N SER A 849 6.07 -50.40 -28.77
CA SER A 849 6.44 -51.50 -29.65
C SER A 849 5.75 -51.39 -31.00
N LEU A 850 6.46 -51.73 -32.06
CA LEU A 850 5.89 -51.94 -33.39
C LEU A 850 5.56 -53.42 -33.56
N ILE A 851 4.30 -53.74 -33.83
CA ILE A 851 3.80 -55.10 -33.99
C ILE A 851 3.33 -55.29 -35.43
N PHE A 852 3.93 -56.26 -36.11
CA PHE A 852 3.55 -56.65 -37.47
C PHE A 852 2.34 -57.61 -37.45
N PRO A 853 1.60 -57.73 -38.57
CA PRO A 853 0.41 -58.58 -38.64
C PRO A 853 0.64 -60.07 -38.34
N ASP A 854 1.88 -60.55 -38.49
CA ASP A 854 2.29 -61.92 -38.15
C ASP A 854 2.58 -62.11 -36.65
N GLY A 855 2.43 -61.05 -35.85
CA GLY A 855 2.70 -61.04 -34.41
C GLY A 855 4.14 -60.71 -34.05
N GLU A 856 5.01 -60.43 -35.03
CA GLU A 856 6.39 -60.02 -34.75
C GLU A 856 6.41 -58.65 -34.04
N GLU A 857 6.92 -58.61 -32.81
CA GLU A 857 7.01 -57.41 -31.98
C GLU A 857 8.44 -56.86 -31.90
N HIS A 858 8.58 -55.56 -32.14
CA HIS A 858 9.83 -54.81 -31.98
C HIS A 858 9.64 -53.69 -30.96
N VAL A 859 10.24 -53.81 -29.78
CA VAL A 859 10.25 -52.74 -28.78
C VAL A 859 11.15 -51.60 -29.26
N VAL A 860 10.57 -50.41 -29.44
CA VAL A 860 11.24 -49.24 -30.02
C VAL A 860 11.56 -48.13 -29.02
N LEU A 861 10.85 -48.09 -27.89
CA LEU A 861 11.10 -47.13 -26.82
C LEU A 861 10.69 -47.74 -25.48
N ARG A 862 11.54 -47.62 -24.46
CA ARG A 862 11.15 -47.91 -23.08
C ARG A 862 11.70 -46.81 -22.20
N GLN A 863 10.82 -46.06 -21.53
CA GLN A 863 11.24 -44.93 -20.70
C GLN A 863 10.40 -44.79 -19.45
N ALA A 864 11.03 -44.30 -18.38
CA ALA A 864 10.34 -43.90 -17.16
C ALA A 864 9.60 -42.57 -17.38
N VAL A 865 8.37 -42.50 -16.89
CA VAL A 865 7.49 -41.32 -17.01
C VAL A 865 7.71 -40.41 -15.78
N LYS A 866 8.03 -39.12 -16.01
CA LYS A 866 8.31 -38.15 -14.94
C LYS A 866 7.07 -37.84 -14.08
N GLN A 867 7.30 -37.44 -12.83
CA GLN A 867 6.28 -37.14 -11.82
C GLN A 867 5.63 -35.74 -12.04
N SER A 868 4.75 -35.60 -13.03
CA SER A 868 3.92 -34.39 -13.20
C SER A 868 2.46 -34.73 -13.54
N LYS A 869 1.52 -33.87 -13.10
CA LYS A 869 0.04 -34.07 -13.17
C LYS A 869 -0.50 -34.32 -14.58
N ASN A 870 0.16 -33.80 -15.61
CA ASN A 870 -0.12 -34.09 -17.01
C ASN A 870 1.21 -34.17 -17.76
N LEU A 871 1.45 -35.27 -18.48
CA LEU A 871 2.67 -35.42 -19.26
C LEU A 871 2.36 -35.56 -20.74
N SER A 872 2.97 -34.64 -21.46
CA SER A 872 2.83 -34.39 -22.88
C SER A 872 4.12 -34.82 -23.55
N LEU A 873 4.18 -36.06 -24.03
CA LEU A 873 5.40 -36.68 -24.53
C LEU A 873 5.43 -36.66 -26.06
N ALA A 874 6.33 -35.87 -26.63
CA ALA A 874 6.75 -36.07 -28.02
C ALA A 874 7.71 -37.27 -28.07
N PHE A 875 7.48 -38.19 -29.02
CA PHE A 875 8.38 -39.32 -29.25
C PHE A 875 8.80 -39.37 -30.72
N GLY A 876 9.98 -39.95 -30.96
CA GLY A 876 10.58 -40.07 -32.28
C GLY A 876 11.83 -39.19 -32.48
N PRO A 877 12.55 -39.40 -33.60
CA PRO A 877 12.20 -40.30 -34.70
C PRO A 877 12.47 -41.78 -34.38
N ILE A 878 11.44 -42.63 -34.53
CA ILE A 878 11.52 -44.09 -34.41
C ILE A 878 11.54 -44.68 -35.81
N THR A 879 12.53 -45.53 -36.13
CA THR A 879 12.60 -46.23 -37.41
C THR A 879 11.73 -47.49 -37.39
N ILE A 880 10.88 -47.68 -38.40
CA ILE A 880 10.11 -48.92 -38.59
C ILE A 880 11.08 -50.00 -39.10
N PRO A 881 11.34 -51.07 -38.33
CA PRO A 881 12.29 -52.10 -38.74
C PRO A 881 11.74 -52.97 -39.88
N ALA A 882 12.62 -53.68 -40.58
CA ALA A 882 12.18 -54.73 -41.50
C ALA A 882 11.75 -55.97 -40.69
N PRO A 883 10.58 -56.58 -40.97
CA PRO A 883 10.16 -57.81 -40.31
C PRO A 883 11.10 -58.96 -40.71
N LYS A 884 11.36 -59.88 -39.79
CA LYS A 884 12.18 -61.08 -40.01
C LYS A 884 11.41 -62.21 -40.69
N SER A 885 10.08 -62.24 -40.55
CA SER A 885 9.23 -63.35 -41.02
C SER A 885 8.19 -62.99 -42.08
N ALA A 886 7.73 -61.74 -42.16
CA ALA A 886 6.68 -61.33 -43.10
C ALA A 886 7.24 -60.93 -44.48
N VAL A 887 6.70 -61.52 -45.57
CA VAL A 887 7.22 -61.31 -46.93
C VAL A 887 6.97 -59.89 -47.47
N VAL A 888 5.87 -59.19 -47.12
CA VAL A 888 5.69 -57.73 -47.28
C VAL A 888 4.49 -57.28 -46.41
N PRO A 889 4.68 -56.71 -45.19
CA PRO A 889 3.56 -56.25 -44.38
C PRO A 889 2.91 -54.99 -44.97
N LYS A 890 1.57 -54.94 -45.00
CA LYS A 890 0.80 -53.78 -45.50
C LYS A 890 0.54 -52.72 -44.43
N SER A 891 0.69 -53.06 -43.16
CA SER A 891 0.58 -52.15 -42.02
C SER A 891 1.47 -52.63 -40.86
N VAL A 892 1.73 -51.74 -39.91
CA VAL A 892 2.37 -52.04 -38.63
C VAL A 892 1.61 -51.29 -37.54
N THR A 893 1.39 -51.93 -36.40
CA THR A 893 0.71 -51.30 -35.27
C THR A 893 1.73 -50.77 -34.28
N LEU A 894 1.67 -49.49 -33.97
CA LEU A 894 2.42 -48.91 -32.86
C LEU A 894 1.60 -49.03 -31.58
N ASN A 895 2.04 -49.91 -30.69
CA ASN A 895 1.49 -50.06 -29.34
C ASN A 895 2.27 -49.19 -28.37
N ALA A 896 1.55 -48.44 -27.55
CA ALA A 896 2.06 -47.76 -26.37
C ALA A 896 1.40 -48.41 -25.15
N ILE A 897 2.21 -49.05 -24.31
CA ILE A 897 1.79 -49.74 -23.10
C ILE A 897 2.39 -49.01 -21.91
N LEU A 898 1.53 -48.62 -20.97
CA LEU A 898 1.95 -48.05 -19.72
C LEU A 898 1.91 -49.14 -18.64
N SER A 899 3.00 -49.32 -17.90
CA SER A 899 3.14 -50.35 -16.89
C SER A 899 3.66 -49.80 -15.57
N PHE A 900 3.19 -50.37 -14.45
CA PHE A 900 3.62 -50.01 -13.10
C PHE A 900 3.93 -51.30 -12.33
N ALA A 901 5.12 -51.38 -11.73
CA ALA A 901 5.61 -52.59 -11.04
C ALA A 901 5.47 -53.90 -11.85
N GLY A 902 5.52 -53.83 -13.19
CA GLY A 902 5.37 -54.98 -14.09
C GLY A 902 3.94 -55.31 -14.52
N LEU A 903 2.93 -54.61 -13.99
CA LEU A 903 1.52 -54.76 -14.38
C LEU A 903 1.14 -53.73 -15.45
N GLU A 904 0.43 -54.17 -16.49
CA GLU A 904 -0.10 -53.29 -17.55
C GLU A 904 -1.27 -52.45 -17.00
N MET A 905 -1.12 -51.13 -17.05
CA MET A 905 -2.08 -50.17 -16.50
C MET A 905 -3.02 -49.62 -17.57
N ASP A 906 -2.49 -49.34 -18.77
CA ASP A 906 -3.28 -48.91 -19.92
C ASP A 906 -2.52 -49.16 -21.24
N ARG A 907 -3.25 -49.32 -22.34
CA ARG A 907 -2.72 -49.58 -23.68
C ARG A 907 -3.44 -48.74 -24.73
N ARG A 908 -2.67 -48.13 -25.62
CA ARG A 908 -3.17 -47.52 -26.85
C ARG A 908 -2.39 -48.00 -28.05
N SER A 909 -3.11 -48.24 -29.13
CA SER A 909 -2.57 -48.75 -30.37
C SER A 909 -2.96 -47.80 -31.49
N SER A 910 -2.04 -47.59 -32.44
CA SER A 910 -2.35 -46.88 -33.67
C SER A 910 -1.77 -47.65 -34.84
N GLU A 911 -2.62 -47.99 -35.79
CA GLU A 911 -2.23 -48.67 -37.02
C GLU A 911 -1.62 -47.66 -38.00
N ILE A 912 -0.49 -48.05 -38.59
CA ILE A 912 0.26 -47.27 -39.56
C ILE A 912 0.29 -48.09 -40.86
N ASP A 913 -0.35 -47.58 -41.91
CA ASP A 913 -0.31 -48.17 -43.23
C ASP A 913 1.13 -48.10 -43.77
N LEU A 914 1.68 -49.24 -44.20
CA LEU A 914 2.99 -49.32 -44.83
C LEU A 914 2.85 -49.11 -46.34
N VAL A 915 3.07 -47.87 -46.78
CA VAL A 915 2.94 -47.43 -48.16
C VAL A 915 4.33 -47.29 -48.78
N GLY A 916 4.67 -48.21 -49.69
CA GLY A 916 5.60 -48.03 -50.81
C GLY A 916 7.02 -47.50 -50.54
N GLY A 917 8.00 -48.39 -50.69
CA GLY A 917 9.37 -48.12 -51.18
C GLY A 917 10.38 -47.53 -50.18
N PRO A 918 11.64 -48.02 -50.14
CA PRO A 918 12.72 -47.39 -49.37
C PRO A 918 12.96 -45.96 -49.87
N SER A 919 13.19 -45.00 -48.96
CA SER A 919 13.52 -43.63 -49.35
C SER A 919 14.74 -43.61 -50.28
N SER A 920 14.52 -43.34 -51.56
CA SER A 920 15.57 -43.14 -52.55
C SER A 920 15.90 -41.65 -52.63
N ASP A 921 17.18 -41.31 -52.75
CA ASP A 921 17.68 -39.93 -52.86
C ASP A 921 17.38 -39.34 -54.26
N ILE A 922 16.10 -39.10 -54.57
CA ILE A 922 15.61 -38.65 -55.89
C ILE A 922 15.62 -37.14 -56.05
N ALA A 923 15.53 -36.40 -54.95
CA ALA A 923 15.54 -34.95 -54.95
C ALA A 923 15.88 -34.42 -53.56
N ARG A 924 16.61 -33.31 -53.53
CA ARG A 924 16.80 -32.49 -52.33
C ARG A 924 15.65 -31.49 -52.25
N ILE A 925 15.00 -31.44 -51.09
CA ILE A 925 13.88 -30.53 -50.82
C ILE A 925 14.25 -29.67 -49.62
N ASP A 926 14.10 -28.35 -49.73
CA ASP A 926 14.35 -27.38 -48.66
C ASP A 926 13.19 -26.37 -48.55
N PHE A 927 12.87 -25.92 -47.33
CA PHE A 927 11.91 -24.82 -47.12
C PHE A 927 12.64 -23.52 -46.84
N ILE A 928 12.59 -22.61 -47.81
CA ILE A 928 13.21 -21.29 -47.71
C ILE A 928 12.20 -20.30 -47.16
N GLY A 929 12.61 -19.54 -46.13
CA GLY A 929 11.79 -18.52 -45.50
C GLY A 929 10.81 -19.03 -44.44
N LEU A 930 10.95 -20.28 -43.97
CA LEU A 930 10.19 -20.79 -42.83
C LEU A 930 10.84 -20.31 -41.51
N PRO A 931 10.21 -19.39 -40.75
CA PRO A 931 10.79 -18.88 -39.51
C PRO A 931 10.78 -19.94 -38.40
N GLY A 932 11.76 -19.88 -37.50
CA GLY A 932 11.84 -20.80 -36.35
C GLY A 932 10.70 -20.61 -35.32
N PHE A 933 10.07 -19.44 -35.32
CA PHE A 933 8.92 -19.10 -34.49
C PHE A 933 7.86 -18.36 -35.31
N VAL A 934 6.59 -18.65 -35.05
CA VAL A 934 5.42 -17.98 -35.63
C VAL A 934 4.39 -17.68 -34.56
N LEU A 935 3.53 -16.69 -34.80
CA LEU A 935 2.38 -16.40 -33.96
C LEU A 935 1.17 -17.26 -34.39
N PRO A 936 0.29 -17.64 -33.47
CA PRO A 936 -1.03 -18.15 -33.80
C PRO A 936 -1.73 -17.21 -34.79
N ASP A 937 -2.42 -17.77 -35.77
CA ASP A 937 -3.12 -17.04 -36.83
C ASP A 937 -2.28 -16.26 -37.85
N GLN A 938 -0.96 -16.26 -37.71
CA GLN A 938 -0.08 -15.59 -38.65
C GLN A 938 -0.15 -16.22 -40.05
N MET A 939 -0.23 -15.38 -41.08
CA MET A 939 0.04 -15.78 -42.46
C MET A 939 1.53 -15.75 -42.73
N ILE A 940 2.08 -16.86 -43.20
CA ILE A 940 3.46 -16.97 -43.65
C ILE A 940 3.51 -17.46 -45.10
N GLN A 941 4.51 -17.02 -45.84
CA GLN A 941 4.74 -17.42 -47.22
C GLN A 941 6.09 -18.11 -47.31
N VAL A 942 6.04 -19.44 -47.38
CA VAL A 942 7.24 -20.30 -47.41
C VAL A 942 7.48 -20.72 -48.85
N THR A 943 8.73 -20.76 -49.29
CA THR A 943 9.06 -21.26 -50.64
C THR A 943 9.71 -22.63 -50.54
N THR A 944 9.08 -23.63 -51.13
CA THR A 944 9.63 -24.98 -51.22
C THR A 944 10.54 -25.06 -52.43
N GLN A 945 11.83 -25.29 -52.18
CA GLN A 945 12.82 -25.55 -53.22
C GLN A 945 12.94 -27.05 -53.43
N VAL A 946 12.86 -27.50 -54.68
CA VAL A 946 13.05 -28.91 -55.05
C VAL A 946 14.13 -28.99 -56.13
N GLU A 947 15.21 -29.71 -55.85
CA GLU A 947 16.33 -29.94 -56.76
C GLU A 947 16.47 -31.43 -57.08
N SER A 948 16.57 -31.78 -58.35
CA SER A 948 16.62 -33.18 -58.78
C SER A 948 18.00 -33.80 -58.54
N ASN A 949 18.04 -34.95 -57.88
CA ASN A 949 19.23 -35.79 -57.75
C ASN A 949 19.25 -36.92 -58.80
N LEU A 950 18.28 -36.94 -59.73
CA LEU A 950 18.13 -37.96 -60.76
C LEU A 950 18.98 -37.67 -62.00
N GLY A 951 19.55 -38.72 -62.60
CA GLY A 951 20.36 -38.60 -63.83
C GLY A 951 19.58 -38.34 -65.13
N LYS A 952 18.24 -38.23 -65.10
CA LYS A 952 17.36 -37.90 -66.25
C LYS A 952 16.10 -37.15 -65.78
N PRO A 953 15.49 -36.28 -66.61
CA PRO A 953 14.27 -35.58 -66.24
C PRO A 953 13.09 -36.53 -65.99
N ARG A 954 12.27 -36.24 -64.97
CA ARG A 954 11.08 -37.03 -64.61
C ARG A 954 9.94 -36.16 -64.08
N SER A 955 8.70 -36.58 -64.36
CA SER A 955 7.49 -35.96 -63.80
C SER A 955 7.13 -36.58 -62.45
N CYS A 956 6.81 -35.73 -61.47
CA CYS A 956 6.59 -36.10 -60.08
C CYS A 956 5.47 -35.27 -59.44
N GLU A 957 4.76 -35.82 -58.46
CA GLU A 957 3.76 -35.09 -57.67
C GLU A 957 4.39 -34.62 -56.34
N LEU A 958 4.27 -33.34 -56.02
CA LEU A 958 4.64 -32.76 -54.73
C LEU A 958 3.39 -32.46 -53.90
N THR A 959 3.33 -33.03 -52.70
CA THR A 959 2.34 -32.71 -51.68
C THR A 959 3.01 -32.00 -50.50
N ILE A 960 2.42 -30.90 -50.02
CA ILE A 960 2.90 -30.16 -48.87
C ILE A 960 1.82 -30.11 -47.80
N GLU A 961 2.18 -30.49 -46.58
CA GLU A 961 1.28 -30.66 -45.45
C GLU A 961 1.82 -29.92 -44.22
N LEU A 962 0.94 -29.25 -43.48
CA LEU A 962 1.19 -28.77 -42.13
C LEU A 962 0.76 -29.86 -41.15
N GLU A 963 1.70 -30.37 -40.36
CA GLU A 963 1.43 -31.27 -39.24
C GLU A 963 1.51 -30.46 -37.94
N SER A 964 0.39 -30.36 -37.21
CA SER A 964 0.31 -29.62 -35.95
C SER A 964 -0.57 -30.33 -34.92
N ILE A 965 -0.62 -29.83 -33.68
CA ILE A 965 -1.51 -30.38 -32.64
C ILE A 965 -3.00 -30.21 -32.99
N SER A 966 -3.33 -29.28 -33.89
CA SER A 966 -4.68 -29.07 -34.43
C SER A 966 -5.05 -30.08 -35.53
N GLY A 967 -4.09 -30.90 -35.98
CA GLY A 967 -4.26 -31.89 -37.05
C GLY A 967 -3.28 -31.68 -38.21
N ASN A 968 -3.35 -32.61 -39.17
CA ASN A 968 -2.60 -32.53 -40.43
C ASN A 968 -3.48 -31.87 -41.49
N ILE A 969 -2.96 -30.82 -42.12
CA ILE A 969 -3.66 -30.04 -43.13
C ILE A 969 -2.83 -30.08 -44.41
N THR A 970 -3.36 -30.66 -45.49
CA THR A 970 -2.73 -30.56 -46.80
C THR A 970 -2.89 -29.14 -47.33
N ILE A 971 -1.76 -28.48 -47.59
CA ILE A 971 -1.72 -27.08 -48.02
C ILE A 971 -1.72 -27.00 -49.56
N LEU A 972 -0.95 -27.86 -50.20
CA LEU A 972 -0.74 -27.83 -51.65
C LEU A 972 -0.45 -29.23 -52.20
N THR A 973 -1.01 -29.55 -53.36
CA THR A 973 -0.61 -30.69 -54.20
C THR A 973 -0.36 -30.20 -55.62
N ARG A 974 0.78 -30.55 -56.23
CA ARG A 974 1.17 -30.04 -57.55
C ARG A 974 2.06 -31.01 -58.33
N GLU A 975 1.82 -31.19 -59.62
CA GLU A 975 2.71 -31.91 -60.52
C GLU A 975 3.92 -31.06 -60.98
N LEU A 976 5.09 -31.69 -61.05
CA LEU A 976 6.38 -31.06 -61.30
C LEU A 976 7.28 -31.95 -62.17
N ASP A 977 7.75 -31.39 -63.30
CA ASP A 977 8.86 -32.00 -64.04
C ASP A 977 10.21 -31.57 -63.46
N LEU A 978 11.00 -32.52 -62.98
CA LEU A 978 12.32 -32.26 -62.41
C LEU A 978 13.40 -32.37 -63.49
N GLU A 979 14.20 -31.31 -63.67
CA GLU A 979 15.36 -31.27 -64.58
C GLU A 979 16.67 -31.24 -63.78
N ILE A 980 17.74 -31.79 -64.35
CA ILE A 980 19.06 -31.86 -63.69
C ILE A 980 19.66 -30.46 -63.58
N GLY A 981 20.10 -30.07 -62.38
CA GLY A 981 20.80 -28.80 -62.12
C GLY A 981 19.93 -27.53 -62.17
N LYS A 982 18.60 -27.65 -62.23
CA LYS A 982 17.67 -26.51 -62.17
C LYS A 982 16.69 -26.66 -61.00
N PRO A 983 16.92 -26.00 -59.86
CA PRO A 983 15.99 -26.08 -58.73
C PRO A 983 14.65 -25.39 -59.07
N LYS A 984 13.52 -26.03 -58.71
CA LYS A 984 12.18 -25.44 -58.80
C LYS A 984 11.79 -24.80 -57.48
N MET A 985 11.28 -23.57 -57.55
CA MET A 985 10.85 -22.78 -56.39
C MET A 985 9.34 -22.65 -56.39
N ILE A 986 8.68 -23.12 -55.32
CA ILE A 986 7.21 -23.19 -55.24
C ILE A 986 6.74 -22.43 -53.99
N PRO A 987 6.05 -21.30 -54.14
CA PRO A 987 5.52 -20.56 -53.00
C PRO A 987 4.32 -21.30 -52.38
N VAL A 988 4.29 -21.35 -51.06
CA VAL A 988 3.30 -22.04 -50.24
C VAL A 988 2.76 -21.06 -49.20
N PRO A 989 1.56 -20.51 -49.41
CA PRO A 989 0.91 -19.69 -48.39
C PRO A 989 0.39 -20.60 -47.28
N LEU A 990 0.74 -20.29 -46.04
CA LEU A 990 0.36 -21.07 -44.87
C LEU A 990 -0.16 -20.15 -43.77
N ARG A 991 -1.36 -20.43 -43.25
CA ARG A 991 -1.92 -19.79 -42.05
C ARG A 991 -1.77 -20.72 -40.85
N ILE A 992 -1.21 -20.22 -39.77
CA ILE A 992 -1.01 -21.01 -38.56
C ILE A 992 -2.33 -21.14 -37.78
N PRO A 993 -2.83 -22.36 -37.47
CA PRO A 993 -4.06 -22.53 -36.72
C PRO A 993 -3.95 -21.94 -35.29
N LEU A 994 -5.01 -21.27 -34.80
CA LEU A 994 -5.05 -20.75 -33.43
C LEU A 994 -4.88 -21.86 -32.37
N GLY A 995 -5.52 -23.01 -32.58
CA GLY A 995 -5.39 -24.16 -31.68
C GLY A 995 -3.99 -24.79 -31.64
N ALA A 996 -3.06 -24.31 -32.49
CA ALA A 996 -1.66 -24.71 -32.46
C ALA A 996 -0.80 -23.82 -31.53
N GLU A 997 -1.41 -22.94 -30.74
CA GLU A 997 -0.74 -22.11 -29.75
C GLU A 997 0.20 -22.92 -28.83
N MET A 998 1.34 -22.31 -28.46
CA MET A 998 2.34 -22.89 -27.54
C MET A 998 2.78 -24.31 -27.94
N SER A 999 2.80 -24.60 -29.23
CA SER A 999 3.11 -25.93 -29.74
C SER A 999 4.26 -25.91 -30.75
N THR A 1000 4.61 -27.10 -31.24
CA THR A 1000 5.57 -27.28 -32.32
C THR A 1000 4.84 -27.87 -33.51
N ALA A 1001 5.08 -27.31 -34.69
CA ALA A 1001 4.51 -27.76 -35.95
C ALA A 1001 5.61 -28.13 -36.95
N HIS A 1002 5.26 -29.00 -37.90
CA HIS A 1002 6.14 -29.39 -38.99
C HIS A 1002 5.50 -29.03 -40.31
N LEU A 1003 6.27 -28.39 -41.18
CA LEU A 1003 5.93 -28.30 -42.59
C LEU A 1003 6.61 -29.49 -43.28
N LYS A 1004 5.84 -30.29 -44.00
CA LYS A 1004 6.32 -31.53 -44.63
C LYS A 1004 6.01 -31.51 -46.11
N ALA A 1005 7.01 -31.80 -46.91
CA ALA A 1005 6.93 -31.94 -48.35
C ALA A 1005 7.18 -33.40 -48.71
N ILE A 1006 6.32 -33.98 -49.54
CA ILE A 1006 6.39 -35.36 -50.00
C ILE A 1006 6.40 -35.30 -51.53
N LEU A 1007 7.46 -35.79 -52.15
CA LEU A 1007 7.60 -35.86 -53.59
C LEU A 1007 7.54 -37.32 -54.05
N ARG A 1008 6.64 -37.63 -54.99
CA ARG A 1008 6.43 -38.98 -55.54
C ARG A 1008 6.67 -39.00 -57.03
N CYS A 1009 7.56 -39.88 -57.48
CA CYS A 1009 7.89 -40.08 -58.89
C CYS A 1009 7.69 -41.56 -59.25
N THR A 1010 6.62 -41.93 -59.96
CA THR A 1010 6.31 -43.34 -60.32
C THR A 1010 6.38 -44.30 -59.11
N SER A 1011 7.45 -45.08 -58.95
CA SER A 1011 7.66 -46.05 -57.85
C SER A 1011 8.57 -45.58 -56.72
N GLU A 1012 9.13 -44.37 -56.81
CA GLU A 1012 10.11 -43.80 -55.87
C GLU A 1012 9.52 -42.58 -55.15
N SER A 1013 9.88 -42.38 -53.89
CA SER A 1013 9.44 -41.18 -53.14
C SER A 1013 10.53 -40.66 -52.20
N CYS A 1014 10.55 -39.35 -52.01
CA CYS A 1014 11.32 -38.70 -50.95
C CYS A 1014 10.44 -37.71 -50.19
N SER A 1015 10.84 -37.39 -48.96
CA SER A 1015 10.13 -36.42 -48.15
C SER A 1015 11.11 -35.60 -47.32
N HIS A 1016 10.78 -34.34 -47.11
CA HIS A 1016 11.50 -33.43 -46.25
C HIS A 1016 10.54 -32.77 -45.26
N SER A 1017 10.99 -32.58 -44.02
CA SER A 1017 10.18 -31.96 -42.98
C SER A 1017 11.02 -30.99 -42.18
N GLN A 1018 10.49 -29.78 -41.98
CA GLN A 1018 11.13 -28.74 -41.19
C GLN A 1018 10.24 -28.30 -40.04
N ARG A 1019 10.85 -28.24 -38.85
CA ARG A 1019 10.20 -27.92 -37.58
C ARG A 1019 10.20 -26.42 -37.31
N PHE A 1020 9.08 -25.90 -36.81
CA PHE A 1020 8.99 -24.53 -36.28
C PHE A 1020 8.07 -24.49 -35.05
N LYS A 1021 8.22 -23.44 -34.22
CA LYS A 1021 7.47 -23.26 -32.97
C LYS A 1021 6.36 -22.23 -33.12
N VAL A 1022 5.22 -22.47 -32.50
CA VAL A 1022 4.10 -21.52 -32.43
C VAL A 1022 4.08 -20.91 -31.04
N LYS A 1023 4.10 -19.57 -30.96
CA LYS A 1023 4.11 -18.82 -29.69
C LYS A 1023 2.73 -18.82 -29.02
N ALA A 1024 2.67 -18.24 -27.81
CA ALA A 1024 1.44 -17.95 -27.10
C ALA A 1024 0.63 -16.83 -27.80
N ILE A 1025 -0.68 -16.77 -27.54
CA ILE A 1025 -1.53 -15.66 -27.96
C ILE A 1025 -1.26 -14.47 -27.03
N GLU A 1026 -0.70 -13.39 -27.58
CA GLU A 1026 -0.33 -12.19 -26.80
C GLU A 1026 -1.43 -11.12 -26.78
N ASN A 1027 -2.31 -11.10 -27.80
CA ASN A 1027 -3.40 -10.14 -27.92
C ASN A 1027 -4.77 -10.84 -27.99
N PRO A 1028 -5.83 -10.28 -27.39
CA PRO A 1028 -7.16 -10.89 -27.41
C PRO A 1028 -7.75 -10.91 -28.82
N TYR A 1029 -8.18 -12.09 -29.28
CA TYR A 1029 -8.83 -12.28 -30.60
C TYR A 1029 -10.34 -12.00 -30.60
N PHE A 1030 -10.91 -11.79 -29.41
CA PHE A 1030 -12.34 -11.55 -29.22
C PHE A 1030 -12.58 -10.41 -28.23
N LYS A 1031 -13.55 -9.56 -28.51
CA LYS A 1031 -14.16 -8.62 -27.55
C LYS A 1031 -15.52 -9.16 -27.16
N ILE A 1032 -15.79 -9.22 -25.87
CA ILE A 1032 -17.05 -9.73 -25.35
C ILE A 1032 -17.74 -8.62 -24.56
N GLY A 1033 -18.92 -8.21 -25.01
CA GLY A 1033 -19.83 -7.34 -24.28
C GLY A 1033 -20.96 -8.15 -23.66
N PHE A 1034 -21.40 -7.77 -22.46
CA PHE A 1034 -22.51 -8.42 -21.78
C PHE A 1034 -23.50 -7.36 -21.29
N SER A 1035 -24.79 -7.66 -21.41
CA SER A 1035 -25.88 -6.87 -20.85
C SER A 1035 -26.93 -7.80 -20.24
N ILE A 1036 -27.55 -7.37 -19.14
CA ILE A 1036 -28.63 -8.10 -18.49
C ILE A 1036 -29.87 -7.21 -18.54
N LEU A 1037 -30.89 -7.67 -19.25
CA LEU A 1037 -32.17 -6.97 -19.35
C LEU A 1037 -33.21 -7.64 -18.47
N ASN A 1038 -34.09 -6.86 -17.85
CA ASN A 1038 -35.27 -7.38 -17.18
C ASN A 1038 -36.39 -7.73 -18.19
N GLU A 1039 -37.53 -8.21 -17.69
CA GLU A 1039 -38.71 -8.56 -18.49
C GLU A 1039 -39.26 -7.40 -19.34
N THR A 1040 -38.98 -6.15 -18.97
CA THR A 1040 -39.42 -4.95 -19.72
C THR A 1040 -38.38 -4.47 -20.74
N GLY A 1041 -37.25 -5.19 -20.90
CA GLY A 1041 -36.19 -4.85 -21.83
C GLY A 1041 -35.26 -3.72 -21.36
N VAL A 1042 -35.34 -3.34 -20.08
CA VAL A 1042 -34.48 -2.31 -19.47
C VAL A 1042 -33.24 -2.97 -18.87
N GLU A 1043 -32.08 -2.36 -19.13
CA GLU A 1043 -30.81 -2.83 -18.58
C GLU A 1043 -30.77 -2.66 -17.07
N VAL A 1044 -30.32 -3.70 -16.36
CA VAL A 1044 -30.31 -3.72 -14.89
C VAL A 1044 -28.89 -3.45 -14.38
N PRO A 1045 -28.62 -2.26 -13.78
CA PRO A 1045 -27.32 -1.93 -13.23
C PRO A 1045 -27.19 -2.51 -11.81
N GLY A 1046 -26.85 -3.79 -11.68
CA GLY A 1046 -26.55 -4.41 -10.39
C GLY A 1046 -27.54 -5.49 -9.92
N LEU A 1047 -27.90 -5.46 -8.62
CA LEU A 1047 -28.64 -6.52 -7.93
C LEU A 1047 -30.05 -6.71 -8.50
N VAL A 1048 -30.35 -7.93 -8.95
CA VAL A 1048 -31.67 -8.33 -9.46
C VAL A 1048 -32.52 -8.89 -8.31
N ALA A 1049 -33.80 -8.52 -8.23
CA ALA A 1049 -34.72 -9.09 -7.25
C ALA A 1049 -34.87 -10.62 -7.43
N ARG A 1050 -35.04 -11.34 -6.32
CA ARG A 1050 -35.24 -12.81 -6.32
C ARG A 1050 -36.43 -13.20 -7.20
N LEU A 1051 -36.33 -14.33 -7.90
CA LEU A 1051 -37.37 -14.86 -8.80
C LEU A 1051 -37.75 -13.93 -9.97
N SER A 1052 -36.85 -13.06 -10.41
CA SER A 1052 -37.04 -12.25 -11.62
C SER A 1052 -36.49 -12.98 -12.85
N SER A 1053 -37.23 -12.95 -13.96
CA SER A 1053 -36.71 -13.40 -15.26
C SER A 1053 -35.80 -12.31 -15.83
N VAL A 1054 -34.63 -12.72 -16.32
CA VAL A 1054 -33.67 -11.84 -16.98
C VAL A 1054 -33.22 -12.41 -18.31
N ASP A 1055 -32.96 -11.53 -19.26
CA ASP A 1055 -32.38 -11.85 -20.56
C ASP A 1055 -30.90 -11.44 -20.53
N ILE A 1056 -30.01 -12.43 -20.55
CA ILE A 1056 -28.56 -12.23 -20.62
C ILE A 1056 -28.16 -12.16 -22.08
N ILE A 1057 -27.74 -10.98 -22.54
CA ILE A 1057 -27.30 -10.75 -23.91
C ILE A 1057 -25.78 -10.70 -23.92
N THR A 1058 -25.15 -11.59 -24.67
CA THR A 1058 -23.70 -11.59 -24.91
C THR A 1058 -23.42 -11.26 -26.36
N LYS A 1059 -22.62 -10.21 -26.58
CA LYS A 1059 -22.10 -9.82 -27.89
C LYS A 1059 -20.64 -10.21 -27.98
N VAL A 1060 -20.30 -11.08 -28.92
CA VAL A 1060 -18.92 -11.52 -29.17
C VAL A 1060 -18.49 -10.97 -30.53
N GLU A 1061 -17.56 -10.03 -30.52
CA GLU A 1061 -16.89 -9.53 -31.72
C GLU A 1061 -15.53 -10.23 -31.85
N SER A 1062 -15.30 -10.88 -32.98
CA SER A 1062 -14.00 -11.47 -33.33
C SER A 1062 -13.15 -10.48 -34.13
N ILE A 1063 -11.83 -10.62 -34.08
CA ILE A 1063 -10.91 -9.74 -34.80
C ILE A 1063 -11.03 -9.89 -36.33
N ARG A 1064 -11.62 -10.98 -36.82
CA ARG A 1064 -11.79 -11.27 -38.25
C ARG A 1064 -12.99 -12.19 -38.51
N GLU A 1065 -13.55 -12.08 -39.70
CA GLU A 1065 -14.64 -12.93 -40.18
C GLU A 1065 -14.16 -14.36 -40.55
N GLY A 1066 -15.04 -15.36 -40.48
CA GLY A 1066 -14.79 -16.72 -40.94
C GLY A 1066 -14.12 -17.64 -39.93
N MET A 1067 -14.04 -17.27 -38.65
CA MET A 1067 -13.56 -18.17 -37.59
C MET A 1067 -14.60 -19.26 -37.32
N GLN A 1068 -14.19 -20.53 -37.35
CA GLN A 1068 -15.10 -21.68 -37.26
C GLN A 1068 -14.90 -22.46 -35.94
N ASN A 1069 -15.90 -23.27 -35.57
CA ASN A 1069 -15.89 -24.14 -34.38
C ASN A 1069 -15.77 -23.39 -33.04
N LEU A 1070 -16.37 -22.20 -32.93
CA LEU A 1070 -16.37 -21.38 -31.73
C LEU A 1070 -17.53 -21.74 -30.80
N LYS A 1071 -17.27 -21.75 -29.49
CA LYS A 1071 -18.28 -21.98 -28.44
C LYS A 1071 -18.09 -21.00 -27.28
N LEU A 1072 -19.20 -20.51 -26.74
CA LEU A 1072 -19.26 -19.65 -25.56
C LEU A 1072 -19.79 -20.44 -24.36
N HIS A 1073 -19.03 -20.47 -23.27
CA HIS A 1073 -19.48 -21.03 -21.99
C HIS A 1073 -19.85 -19.87 -21.05
N LEU A 1074 -21.16 -19.69 -20.80
CA LEU A 1074 -21.68 -18.66 -19.90
C LEU A 1074 -21.99 -19.30 -18.53
N ARG A 1075 -21.32 -18.83 -17.47
CA ARG A 1075 -21.54 -19.31 -16.09
C ARG A 1075 -22.12 -18.21 -15.21
N VAL A 1076 -23.14 -18.54 -14.45
CA VAL A 1076 -23.75 -17.66 -13.45
C VAL A 1076 -23.34 -18.13 -12.07
N MET A 1077 -22.77 -17.23 -11.26
CA MET A 1077 -22.14 -17.56 -9.97
C MET A 1077 -22.77 -16.79 -8.80
N SER A 1078 -22.78 -17.40 -7.63
CA SER A 1078 -22.95 -16.72 -6.33
C SER A 1078 -21.59 -16.22 -5.81
N ARG A 1079 -21.53 -15.64 -4.60
CA ARG A 1079 -20.25 -15.28 -3.96
C ARG A 1079 -19.26 -16.46 -3.80
N ARG A 1080 -19.71 -17.72 -3.90
CA ARG A 1080 -18.87 -18.91 -3.65
C ARG A 1080 -19.06 -20.09 -4.62
N ASP A 1081 -20.16 -20.18 -5.38
CA ASP A 1081 -20.48 -21.37 -6.22
C ASP A 1081 -21.03 -21.02 -7.60
N ILE A 1082 -20.87 -21.91 -8.58
CA ILE A 1082 -21.55 -21.83 -9.89
C ILE A 1082 -23.00 -22.28 -9.71
N ILE A 1083 -23.94 -21.35 -9.92
CA ILE A 1083 -25.38 -21.59 -9.83
C ILE A 1083 -25.92 -22.18 -11.15
N LYS A 1084 -25.41 -21.72 -12.30
CA LYS A 1084 -25.88 -22.17 -13.63
C LYS A 1084 -24.79 -22.07 -14.68
N GLU A 1085 -24.81 -22.95 -15.68
CA GLU A 1085 -23.91 -22.90 -16.84
C GLU A 1085 -24.70 -23.14 -18.14
N PHE A 1086 -24.30 -22.43 -19.20
CA PHE A 1086 -24.82 -22.55 -20.55
C PHE A 1086 -23.64 -22.72 -21.53
N GLU A 1087 -23.75 -23.66 -22.47
CA GLU A 1087 -22.82 -23.82 -23.59
C GLU A 1087 -23.54 -23.44 -24.89
N LEU A 1088 -23.03 -22.43 -25.58
CA LEU A 1088 -23.70 -21.78 -26.71
C LEU A 1088 -22.76 -21.77 -27.92
N PRO A 1089 -23.15 -22.35 -29.07
CA PRO A 1089 -22.35 -22.28 -30.28
C PRO A 1089 -22.32 -20.85 -30.84
N LEU A 1090 -21.17 -20.40 -31.34
CA LEU A 1090 -21.04 -19.14 -32.08
C LEU A 1090 -21.00 -19.42 -33.59
N GLY A 1091 -21.59 -18.52 -34.37
CA GLY A 1091 -21.49 -18.53 -35.83
C GLY A 1091 -20.11 -18.10 -36.32
N SER A 1092 -19.88 -18.23 -37.64
CA SER A 1092 -18.63 -17.80 -38.27
C SER A 1092 -18.60 -16.32 -38.65
N GLU A 1093 -19.64 -15.58 -38.30
CA GLU A 1093 -19.76 -14.14 -38.50
C GLU A 1093 -18.78 -13.39 -37.58
N LYS A 1094 -18.36 -12.19 -38.00
CA LYS A 1094 -17.44 -11.37 -37.21
C LYS A 1094 -18.06 -10.96 -35.87
N GLU A 1095 -19.35 -10.62 -35.87
CA GLU A 1095 -20.12 -10.26 -34.69
C GLU A 1095 -21.19 -11.31 -34.44
N ASN A 1096 -21.25 -11.84 -33.22
CA ASN A 1096 -22.27 -12.78 -32.78
C ASN A 1096 -23.01 -12.19 -31.59
N SER A 1097 -24.34 -12.21 -31.59
CA SER A 1097 -25.16 -11.79 -30.45
C SER A 1097 -26.05 -12.94 -30.01
N ILE A 1098 -25.90 -13.36 -28.76
CA ILE A 1098 -26.66 -14.48 -28.19
C ILE A 1098 -27.42 -14.01 -26.96
N THR A 1099 -28.69 -14.36 -26.90
CA THR A 1099 -29.57 -14.05 -25.77
C THR A 1099 -29.95 -15.33 -25.04
N VAL A 1100 -29.74 -15.36 -23.72
CA VAL A 1100 -30.12 -16.45 -22.83
C VAL A 1100 -31.14 -15.94 -21.83
N LYS A 1101 -32.32 -16.55 -21.82
CA LYS A 1101 -33.33 -16.29 -20.77
C LYS A 1101 -33.01 -17.11 -19.53
N TRP A 1102 -32.97 -16.46 -18.37
CA TRP A 1102 -32.71 -17.13 -17.11
C TRP A 1102 -33.59 -16.57 -15.99
N LEU A 1103 -34.18 -17.48 -15.20
CA LEU A 1103 -34.92 -17.12 -13.99
C LEU A 1103 -33.97 -17.19 -12.80
N THR A 1104 -33.83 -16.06 -12.10
CA THR A 1104 -32.96 -15.98 -10.91
C THR A 1104 -33.46 -16.91 -9.79
N PRO A 1105 -32.56 -17.59 -9.05
CA PRO A 1105 -32.93 -18.53 -7.99
C PRO A 1105 -33.59 -17.82 -6.79
N PRO A 1106 -34.37 -18.54 -5.97
CA PRO A 1106 -35.07 -17.98 -4.82
C PRO A 1106 -34.19 -17.61 -3.61
N ILE A 1107 -32.88 -17.91 -3.63
CA ILE A 1107 -31.98 -17.83 -2.45
C ILE A 1107 -30.99 -16.69 -2.61
#